data_AF-A0A534Z2V7-F1
#
_entry.id   AF-A0A534Z2V7-F1
#
_cell.length_a   1.000
_cell.length_b   1.000
_cell.length_c   1.000
_cell.angle_alpha   90.00
_cell.angle_beta   90.00
_cell.angle_gamma   90.00
#
_symmetry.space_group_name_H-M   'P 1'
#
loop_
_entity.id
_entity.type
_entity.pdbx_description
1 polymer ?
#
loop_
_entity_poly.entity_id
_entity_poly.type
_entity_poly.pdbx_seq_one_letter_code
_entity_poly.pdbx_strand_id
1 'polypeptide(L)'
;MSKVAVIGAGYVGLTTAACLADLGNDVMVVDVNKEKIAQLKSHRVPFFEPGLSELVERNITAGRLKFTTEYEDAVPGAEYAIIAVSTPEGEGGEADLSYVEAAANSIADSMDGPLVVVNKSTVPPLTGDMVASVLKKRNGKHAAHVVSNPEFLREGSAIQDFMHPDRVVVGSHDRKAAEMVAKLYEPLEAPILVTPNIYTAEMIKYASNSFLAARISFINEIARISERVGADAKLVAEGMGLDKRIGPAYLDAGIGYGGSCLVGDETVLIRRAGGVHLSSLGDAYAGFYESKSMDVLAWRPDTGSVEFMPVSAATLRPHDGEILEVRTKMGRRVRCTPDHPFVTRDGVKLAHQLTTDDWLPLALQQPQITPAIPKFRVLHGVEHAEPARFGEARRDAIDPLPFRAVELQPATHLVFELPSFETARIDVAAQLNAEARVGFWRAAGQRIHADHQARLPDRIWDEPVEHKRALLEGYWSDDGTWSHHVRRGSTLVLECATTSRDMADGLLRLLGDLGVVASMQVGRAVTSTRRIHRIRCSGADQLAKLVDLVPESDRKLVLRLIKLQPPRIARPGYRLDGRGTAWVRVMDIKRRPFAGPVYSLEVPGAHTFVTTGGLVTHNCFPKDVAALAALAERFDYHPELLHAVMDINRDQRMLAIDKLRDCLDSLNGRVIGLLGLAFKPNTDDLREAPSIDIAKVLLAAGAQVRAFDPAAMERAQALVPDVQYVKDAYEVASGADALVLVTEWNEFRHLDFARLKQVMRRPVMIDGRNIYDPEVMRGLGFTYRGIGRE
;
A
#
# COMPACT_ATOMS: atom_id res chain seq x y z
N MET A 1 6.44 24.33 36.92
CA MET A 1 5.08 23.84 36.67
C MET A 1 4.49 24.72 35.59
N SER A 2 4.53 24.24 34.36
CA SER A 2 3.85 24.88 33.23
C SER A 2 2.52 24.19 32.94
N LYS A 3 1.63 24.89 32.24
CA LYS A 3 0.38 24.32 31.71
C LYS A 3 0.58 23.80 30.29
N VAL A 4 0.28 22.52 30.08
CA VAL A 4 0.53 21.81 28.82
C VAL A 4 -0.75 21.13 28.33
N ALA A 5 -1.23 21.52 27.16
CA ALA A 5 -2.19 20.74 26.40
C ALA A 5 -1.45 19.69 25.56
N VAL A 6 -1.86 18.42 25.58
CA VAL A 6 -1.32 17.37 24.71
C VAL A 6 -2.44 16.83 23.84
N ILE A 7 -2.28 16.99 22.53
CA ILE A 7 -3.30 16.68 21.53
C ILE A 7 -2.98 15.32 20.89
N GLY A 8 -3.88 14.37 21.11
CA GLY A 8 -3.73 12.95 20.78
C GLY A 8 -3.37 12.12 22.02
N ALA A 9 -4.22 11.15 22.36
CA ALA A 9 -3.94 10.13 23.38
C ALA A 9 -3.50 8.81 22.72
N GLY A 10 -2.74 8.88 21.62
CA GLY A 10 -2.01 7.75 21.08
C GLY A 10 -0.76 7.43 21.91
N TYR A 11 0.01 6.43 21.49
CA TYR A 11 1.20 5.95 22.19
C TYR A 11 2.17 7.08 22.59
N VAL A 12 2.57 7.92 21.62
CA VAL A 12 3.48 9.07 21.84
C VAL A 12 2.87 10.11 22.76
N GLY A 13 1.61 10.49 22.52
CA GLY A 13 0.93 11.57 23.21
C GLY A 13 0.64 11.25 24.68
N LEU A 14 0.07 10.07 24.96
CA LEU A 14 -0.22 9.65 26.33
C LEU A 14 1.06 9.47 27.15
N THR A 15 2.10 8.84 26.59
CA THR A 15 3.38 8.67 27.29
C THR A 15 4.05 10.02 27.57
N THR A 16 4.06 10.93 26.58
CA THR A 16 4.56 12.29 26.75
C THR A 16 3.80 13.04 27.85
N ALA A 17 2.47 12.96 27.85
CA ALA A 17 1.63 13.62 28.83
C ALA A 17 1.86 13.10 30.26
N ALA A 18 1.91 11.77 30.41
CA ALA A 18 2.15 11.13 31.70
C ALA A 18 3.53 11.50 32.27
N CYS A 19 4.58 11.46 31.46
CA CYS A 19 5.92 11.84 31.91
C CYS A 19 6.05 13.34 32.20
N LEU A 20 5.49 14.23 31.37
CA LEU A 20 5.48 15.67 31.65
C LEU A 20 4.72 16.03 32.93
N ALA A 21 3.60 15.34 33.21
CA ALA A 21 2.87 15.48 34.46
C ALA A 21 3.70 15.00 35.66
N ASP A 22 4.49 13.93 35.49
CA ASP A 22 5.36 13.40 36.53
C ASP A 22 6.55 14.33 36.84
N LEU A 23 7.08 15.04 35.83
CA LEU A 23 8.00 16.17 35.97
C LEU A 23 7.37 17.42 36.63
N GLY A 24 6.11 17.34 37.07
CA GLY A 24 5.44 18.37 37.87
C GLY A 24 4.73 19.47 37.07
N ASN A 25 4.34 19.20 35.82
CA ASN A 25 3.50 20.10 35.02
C ASN A 25 2.01 19.80 35.21
N ASP A 26 1.15 20.77 34.86
CA ASP A 26 -0.31 20.56 34.78
C ASP A 26 -0.67 20.22 33.33
N VAL A 27 -1.11 18.99 33.09
CA VAL A 27 -1.25 18.41 31.75
C VAL A 27 -2.70 18.02 31.47
N MET A 28 -3.26 18.57 30.39
CA MET A 28 -4.57 18.19 29.86
C MET A 28 -4.39 17.46 28.52
N VAL A 29 -4.84 16.21 28.45
CA VAL A 29 -4.82 15.41 27.22
C VAL A 29 -6.15 15.52 26.49
N VAL A 30 -6.10 15.84 25.20
CA VAL A 30 -7.27 15.93 24.31
C VAL A 30 -7.22 14.80 23.28
N ASP A 31 -8.29 14.05 23.10
CA ASP A 31 -8.45 13.11 21.98
C ASP A 31 -9.90 13.08 21.52
N VAL A 32 -10.13 13.12 20.21
CA VAL A 32 -11.48 13.09 19.61
C VAL A 32 -12.19 11.75 19.83
N ASN A 33 -11.45 10.69 20.14
CA ASN A 33 -12.01 9.38 20.47
C ASN A 33 -12.57 9.36 21.90
N LYS A 34 -13.90 9.52 21.99
CA LYS A 34 -14.64 9.56 23.26
C LYS A 34 -14.53 8.27 24.08
N GLU A 35 -14.45 7.11 23.43
CA GLU A 35 -14.30 5.82 24.12
C GLU A 35 -12.93 5.71 24.78
N LYS A 36 -11.87 6.11 24.08
CA LYS A 36 -10.51 6.15 24.60
C LYS A 36 -10.38 7.11 25.79
N ILE A 37 -10.96 8.31 25.70
CA ILE A 37 -10.98 9.26 26.81
C ILE A 37 -11.81 8.73 28.00
N ALA A 38 -12.91 8.01 27.75
CA ALA A 38 -13.68 7.37 28.82
C ALA A 38 -12.87 6.26 29.52
N GLN A 39 -12.11 5.44 28.78
CA GLN A 39 -11.21 4.43 29.35
C GLN A 39 -10.14 5.07 30.23
N LEU A 40 -9.46 6.11 29.74
CA LEU A 40 -8.43 6.85 30.48
C LEU A 40 -8.99 7.51 31.75
N LYS A 41 -10.18 8.12 31.69
CA LYS A 41 -10.90 8.65 32.87
C LYS A 41 -11.27 7.56 33.89
N SER A 42 -11.33 6.29 33.47
CA SER A 42 -11.52 5.12 34.35
C SER A 42 -10.22 4.41 34.75
N HIS A 43 -9.07 5.08 34.61
CA HIS A 43 -7.73 4.58 34.90
C HIS A 43 -7.30 3.37 34.04
N ARG A 44 -7.86 3.23 32.83
CA ARG A 44 -7.52 2.15 31.90
C ARG A 44 -6.75 2.70 30.71
N VAL A 45 -5.50 2.24 30.55
CA VAL A 45 -4.67 2.56 29.38
C VAL A 45 -5.10 1.66 28.20
N PRO A 46 -5.28 2.20 26.98
CA PRO A 46 -5.84 1.47 25.84
C PRO A 46 -4.83 0.60 25.06
N PHE A 47 -3.58 0.50 25.52
CA PHE A 47 -2.49 -0.29 24.92
C PHE A 47 -1.48 -0.70 26.01
N PHE A 48 -0.67 -1.71 25.74
CA PHE A 48 0.39 -2.14 26.65
C PHE A 48 1.64 -1.25 26.54
N GLU A 49 2.07 -0.69 27.67
CA GLU A 49 3.39 -0.06 27.85
C GLU A 49 3.84 -0.29 29.31
N PRO A 50 5.03 -0.87 29.57
CA PRO A 50 5.47 -1.17 30.93
C PRO A 50 5.52 0.06 31.84
N GLY A 51 4.75 0.04 32.94
CA GLY A 51 4.71 1.12 33.93
C GLY A 51 3.80 2.32 33.60
N LEU A 52 3.16 2.33 32.42
CA LEU A 52 2.36 3.49 31.99
C LEU A 52 1.05 3.62 32.77
N SER A 53 0.41 2.50 33.12
CA SER A 53 -0.83 2.49 33.91
C SER A 53 -0.61 3.12 35.28
N GLU A 54 0.47 2.73 35.97
CA GLU A 54 0.87 3.24 37.28
C GLU A 54 1.28 4.72 37.22
N LEU A 55 1.99 5.12 36.16
CA LEU A 55 2.40 6.52 35.93
C LEU A 55 1.19 7.43 35.66
N VAL A 56 0.23 6.96 34.87
CA VAL A 56 -1.03 7.66 34.58
C VAL A 56 -1.87 7.78 35.85
N GLU A 57 -2.12 6.67 36.56
CA GLU A 57 -2.89 6.68 37.81
C GLU A 57 -2.29 7.61 38.86
N ARG A 58 -0.97 7.53 39.09
CA ARG A 58 -0.26 8.44 40.02
C ARG A 58 -0.50 9.91 39.70
N ASN A 59 -0.46 10.30 38.43
CA ASN A 59 -0.58 11.70 38.02
C ASN A 59 -2.05 12.18 37.92
N ILE A 60 -3.01 11.28 37.70
CA ILE A 60 -4.44 11.56 37.92
C ILE A 60 -4.69 11.83 39.41
N THR A 61 -4.23 10.94 40.30
CA THR A 61 -4.40 11.07 41.76
C THR A 61 -3.75 12.36 42.30
N ALA A 62 -2.62 12.77 41.72
CA ALA A 62 -1.95 14.03 42.07
C ALA A 62 -2.57 15.29 41.44
N GLY A 63 -3.65 15.15 40.65
CA GLY A 63 -4.34 16.27 40.00
C GLY A 63 -3.59 16.93 38.84
N ARG A 64 -2.48 16.32 38.38
CA ARG A 64 -1.57 16.85 37.35
C ARG A 64 -1.84 16.32 35.94
N LEU A 65 -2.55 15.20 35.80
CA LEU A 65 -2.93 14.62 34.52
C LEU A 65 -4.45 14.55 34.41
N LYS A 66 -4.99 15.15 33.35
CA LYS A 66 -6.44 15.27 33.08
C LYS A 66 -6.73 14.89 31.63
N PHE A 67 -7.98 14.53 31.34
CA PHE A 67 -8.41 14.07 30.01
C PHE A 67 -9.71 14.76 29.57
N THR A 68 -9.80 15.13 28.30
CA THR A 68 -11.01 15.70 27.69
C THR A 68 -11.12 15.32 26.20
N THR A 69 -12.29 15.58 25.62
CA THR A 69 -12.58 15.43 24.18
C THR A 69 -12.63 16.77 23.44
N GLU A 70 -12.69 17.89 24.17
CA GLU A 70 -12.89 19.24 23.62
C GLU A 70 -11.61 20.08 23.80
N TYR A 71 -11.28 20.94 22.83
CA TYR A 71 -10.05 21.75 22.87
C TYR A 71 -10.20 22.97 23.79
N GLU A 72 -11.44 23.43 23.95
CA GLU A 72 -11.88 24.53 24.80
C GLU A 72 -11.62 24.30 26.29
N ASP A 73 -11.52 23.03 26.72
CA ASP A 73 -11.15 22.63 28.08
C ASP A 73 -9.63 22.66 28.34
N ALA A 74 -8.81 22.71 27.28
CA ALA A 74 -7.39 22.38 27.33
C ALA A 74 -6.45 23.49 26.84
N VAL A 75 -6.82 24.17 25.74
CA VAL A 75 -5.99 25.20 25.09
C VAL A 75 -6.05 26.55 25.81
N PRO A 76 -7.20 27.04 26.32
CA PRO A 76 -7.27 28.33 26.98
C PRO A 76 -6.34 28.43 28.21
N GLY A 77 -5.48 29.45 28.21
CA GLY A 77 -4.49 29.68 29.26
C GLY A 77 -3.40 28.61 29.40
N ALA A 78 -3.18 27.76 28.39
CA ALA A 78 -2.02 26.88 28.30
C ALA A 78 -0.77 27.64 27.81
N GLU A 79 0.41 27.24 28.26
CA GLU A 79 1.69 27.77 27.75
C GLU A 79 2.15 27.01 26.51
N TYR A 80 1.85 25.70 26.47
CA TYR A 80 2.27 24.79 25.41
C TYR A 80 1.09 23.96 24.90
N ALA A 81 0.99 23.77 23.59
CA ALA A 81 0.09 22.81 22.96
C ALA A 81 0.91 21.82 22.11
N ILE A 82 1.05 20.58 22.58
CA ILE A 82 1.86 19.53 21.95
C ILE A 82 0.98 18.71 21.02
N ILE A 83 1.22 18.77 19.71
CA ILE A 83 0.57 17.95 18.70
C ILE A 83 1.28 16.60 18.62
N ALA A 84 0.62 15.54 19.09
CA ALA A 84 1.11 14.16 19.14
C ALA A 84 0.07 13.17 18.54
N VAL A 85 -0.66 13.63 17.52
CA VAL A 85 -1.61 12.84 16.73
C VAL A 85 -0.89 11.90 15.75
N SER A 86 -1.57 10.87 15.28
CA SER A 86 -1.04 9.96 14.27
C SER A 86 -0.78 10.66 12.94
N THR A 87 0.35 10.32 12.32
CA THR A 87 0.66 10.62 10.91
C THR A 87 0.78 9.28 10.15
N PRO A 88 -0.36 8.73 9.68
CA PRO A 88 -0.35 7.53 8.86
C PRO A 88 0.33 7.81 7.51
N GLU A 89 0.56 6.75 6.75
CA GLU A 89 0.99 6.87 5.36
C GLU A 89 -0.17 7.46 4.54
N GLY A 90 0.11 8.54 3.81
CA GLY A 90 -0.83 9.20 2.90
C GLY A 90 -0.92 8.48 1.56
N GLU A 91 -1.76 9.02 0.66
CA GLU A 91 -2.00 8.38 -0.64
C GLU A 91 -0.73 8.12 -1.42
N GLY A 92 0.30 8.97 -1.28
CA GLY A 92 1.57 8.88 -2.00
C GLY A 92 2.78 8.34 -1.24
N GLY A 93 2.59 7.57 -0.16
CA GLY A 93 3.72 7.14 0.68
C GLY A 93 4.34 8.25 1.52
N GLU A 94 3.94 9.52 1.32
CA GLU A 94 4.21 10.61 2.26
C GLU A 94 3.51 10.39 3.62
N ALA A 95 3.78 11.26 4.58
CA ALA A 95 2.96 11.31 5.80
C ALA A 95 1.66 12.08 5.53
N ASP A 96 0.52 11.50 5.89
CA ASP A 96 -0.75 12.23 5.96
C ASP A 96 -0.70 13.26 7.10
N LEU A 97 -0.88 14.52 6.73
CA LEU A 97 -0.87 15.68 7.63
C LEU A 97 -2.27 16.14 8.03
N SER A 98 -3.35 15.50 7.54
CA SER A 98 -4.74 15.90 7.80
C SER A 98 -5.04 16.03 9.30
N TYR A 99 -4.58 15.09 10.11
CA TYR A 99 -4.74 15.10 11.57
C TYR A 99 -3.95 16.24 12.25
N VAL A 100 -2.75 16.55 11.75
CA VAL A 100 -1.89 17.63 12.27
C VAL A 100 -2.48 18.99 11.90
N GLU A 101 -2.98 19.16 10.67
CA GLU A 101 -3.69 20.35 10.25
C GLU A 101 -5.01 20.53 11.01
N ALA A 102 -5.78 19.46 11.22
CA ALA A 102 -7.00 19.49 12.04
C ALA A 102 -6.72 19.90 13.49
N ALA A 103 -5.67 19.35 14.11
CA ALA A 103 -5.23 19.75 15.45
C ALA A 103 -4.80 21.23 15.48
N ALA A 104 -4.01 21.69 14.51
CA ALA A 104 -3.59 23.09 14.41
C ALA A 104 -4.78 24.05 14.19
N ASN A 105 -5.79 23.63 13.43
CA ASN A 105 -7.04 24.35 13.23
C ASN A 105 -7.80 24.52 14.56
N SER A 106 -8.04 23.44 15.29
CA SER A 106 -8.74 23.48 16.59
C SER A 106 -7.95 24.26 17.66
N ILE A 107 -6.63 24.12 17.72
CA ILE A 107 -5.77 24.94 18.59
C ILE A 107 -5.95 26.43 18.26
N ALA A 108 -5.94 26.80 16.97
CA ALA A 108 -6.12 28.19 16.57
C ALA A 108 -7.50 28.73 16.99
N ASP A 109 -8.55 27.93 16.82
CA ASP A 109 -9.93 28.32 17.13
C ASP A 109 -10.15 28.49 18.67
N SER A 110 -9.47 27.69 19.52
CA SER A 110 -9.59 27.75 20.98
C SER A 110 -8.56 28.65 21.70
N MET A 111 -7.53 29.16 21.02
CA MET A 111 -6.44 29.95 21.63
C MET A 111 -6.88 31.36 22.09
N ASP A 112 -6.68 31.66 23.38
CA ASP A 112 -7.09 32.89 24.05
C ASP A 112 -5.94 33.83 24.47
N GLY A 113 -4.68 33.40 24.31
CA GLY A 113 -3.46 34.15 24.64
C GLY A 113 -2.23 33.63 23.88
N PRO A 114 -1.02 34.12 24.19
CA PRO A 114 0.22 33.64 23.55
C PRO A 114 0.49 32.17 23.84
N LEU A 115 0.88 31.40 22.81
CA LEU A 115 0.99 29.94 22.87
C LEU A 115 2.21 29.41 22.12
N VAL A 116 2.90 28.42 22.70
CA VAL A 116 3.94 27.64 22.00
C VAL A 116 3.34 26.32 21.50
N VAL A 117 3.21 26.18 20.18
CA VAL A 117 2.67 24.96 19.56
C VAL A 117 3.82 24.04 19.18
N VAL A 118 3.80 22.82 19.70
CA VAL A 118 4.92 21.87 19.61
C VAL A 118 4.52 20.69 18.74
N ASN A 119 5.08 20.59 17.54
CA ASN A 119 4.92 19.41 16.68
C ASN A 119 5.80 18.28 17.22
N LYS A 120 5.17 17.24 17.77
CA LYS A 120 5.83 16.02 18.27
C LYS A 120 5.51 14.78 17.44
N SER A 121 4.39 14.77 16.73
CA SER A 121 4.12 13.82 15.64
C SER A 121 5.28 13.74 14.66
N THR A 122 5.60 12.54 14.14
CA THR A 122 6.59 12.37 13.07
C THR A 122 6.05 12.99 11.78
N VAL A 123 6.59 14.16 11.41
CA VAL A 123 6.13 14.97 10.28
C VAL A 123 7.31 15.35 9.37
N PRO A 124 7.16 15.29 8.04
CA PRO A 124 8.22 15.62 7.11
C PRO A 124 8.63 17.10 7.25
N PRO A 125 9.89 17.42 6.92
CA PRO A 125 10.37 18.80 6.77
C PRO A 125 9.36 19.75 6.12
N LEU A 126 9.27 20.97 6.67
CA LEU A 126 8.36 22.07 6.31
C LEU A 126 6.94 21.95 6.93
N THR A 127 6.63 20.91 7.70
CA THR A 127 5.31 20.78 8.33
C THR A 127 5.07 21.85 9.41
N GLY A 128 6.09 22.24 10.18
CA GLY A 128 5.96 23.35 11.12
C GLY A 128 5.64 24.69 10.47
N ASP A 129 6.06 24.93 9.21
CA ASP A 129 5.70 26.13 8.45
C ASP A 129 4.23 26.12 8.02
N MET A 130 3.70 24.93 7.66
CA MET A 130 2.27 24.73 7.44
C MET A 130 1.46 25.07 8.70
N VAL A 131 1.85 24.51 9.85
CA VAL A 131 1.18 24.75 11.15
C VAL A 131 1.24 26.24 11.54
N ALA A 132 2.39 26.91 11.35
CA ALA A 132 2.53 28.34 11.60
C ALA A 132 1.62 29.18 10.68
N SER A 133 1.49 28.78 9.41
CA SER A 133 0.54 29.39 8.46
C SER A 133 -0.92 29.21 8.92
N VAL A 134 -1.31 28.02 9.37
CA VAL A 134 -2.67 27.71 9.85
C VAL A 134 -3.03 28.60 11.06
N LEU A 135 -2.18 28.57 12.10
CA LEU A 135 -2.37 29.36 13.32
C LEU A 135 -2.52 30.85 13.01
N LYS A 136 -1.61 31.41 12.20
CA LYS A 136 -1.61 32.84 11.83
C LYS A 136 -2.83 33.24 10.99
N LYS A 137 -3.34 32.36 10.12
CA LYS A 137 -4.50 32.63 9.26
C LYS A 137 -5.82 32.61 10.05
N ARG A 138 -5.97 31.67 10.98
CA ARG A 138 -7.20 31.53 11.80
C ARG A 138 -7.23 32.49 12.98
N ASN A 139 -6.12 32.62 13.70
CA ASN A 139 -6.05 33.40 14.93
C ASN A 139 -4.78 34.28 14.94
N GLY A 140 -4.75 35.28 14.06
CA GLY A 140 -3.72 36.32 14.04
C GLY A 140 -3.84 37.36 15.17
N LYS A 141 -4.75 37.16 16.14
CA LYS A 141 -4.96 38.06 17.29
C LYS A 141 -3.92 37.82 18.38
N HIS A 142 -3.50 36.57 18.58
CA HIS A 142 -2.57 36.16 19.62
C HIS A 142 -1.27 35.63 19.01
N ALA A 143 -0.17 35.75 19.75
CA ALA A 143 1.15 35.31 19.28
C ALA A 143 1.31 33.79 19.43
N ALA A 144 1.42 33.08 18.30
CA ALA A 144 1.68 31.64 18.27
C ALA A 144 3.07 31.36 17.70
N HIS A 145 3.87 30.57 18.42
CA HIS A 145 5.22 30.17 18.01
C HIS A 145 5.27 28.66 17.80
N VAL A 146 5.74 28.21 16.63
CA VAL A 146 5.79 26.77 16.29
C VAL A 146 7.19 26.21 16.53
N VAL A 147 7.24 25.05 17.19
CA VAL A 147 8.47 24.33 17.52
C VAL A 147 8.32 22.88 17.09
N SER A 148 9.30 22.32 16.37
CA SER A 148 9.43 20.88 16.17
C SER A 148 10.22 20.28 17.34
N ASN A 149 9.64 19.27 18.00
CA ASN A 149 10.27 18.50 19.06
C ASN A 149 9.96 17.02 18.81
N PRO A 150 10.63 16.38 17.84
CA PRO A 150 10.33 15.01 17.45
C PRO A 150 10.60 14.03 18.60
N GLU A 151 9.79 12.98 18.65
CA GLU A 151 9.97 11.88 19.58
C GLU A 151 11.03 10.87 19.09
N PHE A 152 11.70 10.18 20.02
CA PHE A 152 12.62 9.06 19.73
C PHE A 152 12.33 7.86 20.65
N LEU A 153 11.05 7.71 21.02
CA LEU A 153 10.55 6.73 21.95
C LEU A 153 10.38 5.40 21.24
N ARG A 154 10.69 4.29 21.92
CA ARG A 154 10.46 2.95 21.40
C ARG A 154 9.29 2.33 22.15
N GLU A 155 8.34 1.77 21.40
CA GLU A 155 7.29 0.92 22.01
C GLU A 155 7.89 -0.13 22.98
N GLY A 156 7.31 -0.31 24.17
CA GLY A 156 7.83 -1.19 25.21
C GLY A 156 9.00 -0.66 26.05
N SER A 157 9.45 0.58 25.81
CA SER A 157 10.43 1.28 26.66
C SER A 157 10.28 2.81 26.65
N ALA A 158 9.15 3.37 26.23
CA ALA A 158 9.03 4.81 26.00
C ALA A 158 9.06 5.66 27.28
N ILE A 159 8.65 5.13 28.43
CA ILE A 159 8.85 5.85 29.71
C ILE A 159 10.34 5.99 29.99
N GLN A 160 11.10 4.91 29.81
CA GLN A 160 12.55 4.92 29.98
C GLN A 160 13.23 5.85 28.96
N ASP A 161 12.83 5.77 27.68
CA ASP A 161 13.37 6.59 26.60
C ASP A 161 12.98 8.07 26.74
N PHE A 162 11.86 8.39 27.40
CA PHE A 162 11.47 9.76 27.72
C PHE A 162 12.24 10.30 28.93
N MET A 163 12.33 9.52 30.01
CA MET A 163 12.91 9.96 31.29
C MET A 163 14.45 9.92 31.29
N HIS A 164 15.05 9.13 30.39
CA HIS A 164 16.49 9.02 30.19
C HIS A 164 16.86 9.06 28.69
N PRO A 165 16.56 10.16 27.97
CA PRO A 165 16.78 10.24 26.54
C PRO A 165 18.27 10.46 26.22
N ASP A 166 18.80 9.80 25.18
CA ASP A 166 20.17 10.07 24.68
C ASP A 166 20.38 11.55 24.31
N ARG A 167 19.29 12.20 23.86
CA ARG A 167 19.20 13.61 23.47
C ARG A 167 17.73 14.03 23.35
N VAL A 168 17.48 15.31 23.57
CA VAL A 168 16.23 15.98 23.17
C VAL A 168 16.53 16.89 21.99
N VAL A 169 15.76 16.78 20.89
CA VAL A 169 15.89 17.66 19.72
C VAL A 169 14.78 18.69 19.73
N VAL A 170 15.12 19.96 19.55
CA VAL A 170 14.16 21.07 19.50
C VAL A 170 14.54 22.03 18.36
N GLY A 171 13.60 22.39 17.50
CA GLY A 171 13.84 23.28 16.36
C GLY A 171 12.74 24.29 16.15
N SER A 172 13.08 25.55 16.00
CA SER A 172 12.14 26.62 15.65
C SER A 172 12.85 27.72 14.86
N HIS A 173 12.08 28.46 14.07
CA HIS A 173 12.53 29.75 13.52
C HIS A 173 12.58 30.85 14.59
N ASP A 174 11.89 30.65 15.73
CA ASP A 174 12.07 31.46 16.93
C ASP A 174 12.90 30.71 17.97
N ARG A 175 14.16 31.14 18.11
CA ARG A 175 15.11 30.57 19.07
C ARG A 175 14.58 30.57 20.51
N LYS A 176 13.82 31.60 20.91
CA LYS A 176 13.27 31.71 22.28
C LYS A 176 12.18 30.69 22.52
N ALA A 177 11.33 30.42 21.53
CA ALA A 177 10.30 29.40 21.62
C ALA A 177 10.92 27.99 21.73
N ALA A 178 11.98 27.72 20.97
CA ALA A 178 12.74 26.48 21.12
C ALA A 178 13.41 26.35 22.50
N GLU A 179 13.97 27.44 23.04
CA GLU A 179 14.55 27.47 24.39
C GLU A 179 13.49 27.35 25.51
N MET A 180 12.25 27.78 25.28
CA MET A 180 11.13 27.52 26.18
C MET A 180 10.76 26.03 26.21
N VAL A 181 10.63 25.38 25.04
CA VAL A 181 10.37 23.93 24.97
C VAL A 181 11.54 23.12 25.55
N ALA A 182 12.78 23.54 25.34
CA ALA A 182 13.95 22.91 25.97
C ALA A 182 13.86 22.85 27.50
N LYS A 183 13.35 23.91 28.15
CA LYS A 183 13.18 23.96 29.62
C LYS A 183 12.17 22.96 30.19
N LEU A 184 11.21 22.48 29.39
CA LEU A 184 10.33 21.39 29.82
C LEU A 184 11.10 20.08 30.08
N TYR A 185 12.27 19.92 29.46
CA TYR A 185 13.11 18.74 29.54
C TYR A 185 14.40 18.94 30.35
N GLU A 186 14.67 20.16 30.84
CA GLU A 186 15.84 20.48 31.69
C GLU A 186 15.98 19.57 32.93
N PRO A 187 14.89 19.17 33.64
CA PRO A 187 14.99 18.24 34.78
C PRO A 187 15.50 16.82 34.45
N LEU A 188 15.63 16.46 33.16
CA LEU A 188 16.13 15.16 32.72
C LEU A 188 17.66 15.11 32.60
N GLU A 189 18.34 16.27 32.71
CA GLU A 189 19.80 16.43 32.57
C GLU A 189 20.42 15.89 31.26
N ALA A 190 19.57 15.61 30.26
CA ALA A 190 19.97 15.04 28.97
C ALA A 190 20.50 16.12 28.00
N PRO A 191 21.35 15.76 27.01
CA PRO A 191 21.80 16.68 25.97
C PRO A 191 20.63 17.26 25.15
N ILE A 192 20.49 18.58 25.12
CA ILE A 192 19.44 19.25 24.32
C ILE A 192 20.06 19.89 23.07
N LEU A 193 19.73 19.35 21.89
CA LEU A 193 20.11 19.90 20.60
C LEU A 193 19.06 20.89 20.11
N VAL A 194 19.36 22.19 20.23
CA VAL A 194 18.49 23.26 19.73
C VAL A 194 18.94 23.68 18.32
N THR A 195 18.22 23.26 17.29
CA THR A 195 18.52 23.52 15.87
C THR A 195 18.17 24.96 15.46
N PRO A 196 18.79 25.52 14.40
CA PRO A 196 18.55 26.92 13.99
C PRO A 196 17.22 27.16 13.25
N ASN A 197 16.46 26.10 12.96
CA ASN A 197 15.17 26.15 12.26
C ASN A 197 14.37 24.85 12.54
N ILE A 198 13.08 24.85 12.15
CA ILE A 198 12.16 23.73 12.32
C ILE A 198 12.58 22.51 11.48
N TYR A 199 12.81 22.69 10.17
CA TYR A 199 13.00 21.59 9.23
C TYR A 199 14.26 20.75 9.49
N THR A 200 15.28 21.29 10.15
CA THR A 200 16.44 20.51 10.61
C THR A 200 16.04 19.52 11.72
N ALA A 201 15.18 19.93 12.67
CA ALA A 201 14.68 19.01 13.70
C ALA A 201 13.76 17.94 13.10
N GLU A 202 12.86 18.32 12.18
CA GLU A 202 12.00 17.38 11.44
C GLU A 202 12.85 16.34 10.66
N MET A 203 13.89 16.77 9.96
CA MET A 203 14.79 15.87 9.21
C MET A 203 15.57 14.90 10.11
N ILE A 204 16.02 15.32 11.30
CA ILE A 204 16.77 14.45 12.22
C ILE A 204 15.96 13.20 12.59
N LYS A 205 14.63 13.29 12.71
CA LYS A 205 13.76 12.13 12.98
C LYS A 205 13.81 11.10 11.85
N TYR A 206 13.54 11.54 10.63
CA TYR A 206 13.54 10.69 9.43
C TYR A 206 14.90 10.07 9.15
N ALA A 207 15.97 10.87 9.23
CA ALA A 207 17.34 10.39 9.06
C ALA A 207 17.73 9.36 10.13
N SER A 208 17.33 9.57 11.40
CA SER A 208 17.58 8.61 12.48
C SER A 208 16.87 7.28 12.22
N ASN A 209 15.55 7.30 11.99
CA ASN A 209 14.77 6.07 11.77
C ASN A 209 15.25 5.31 10.53
N SER A 210 15.56 6.01 9.44
CA SER A 210 16.06 5.41 8.20
C SER A 210 17.46 4.81 8.35
N PHE A 211 18.35 5.44 9.12
CA PHE A 211 19.68 4.88 9.40
C PHE A 211 19.61 3.63 10.29
N LEU A 212 18.70 3.59 11.27
CA LEU A 212 18.48 2.40 12.09
C LEU A 212 17.94 1.23 11.25
N ALA A 213 16.98 1.47 10.37
CA ALA A 213 16.51 0.49 9.40
C ALA A 213 17.67 0.00 8.49
N ALA A 214 18.51 0.93 8.02
CA ALA A 214 19.64 0.60 7.17
C ALA A 214 20.67 -0.32 7.86
N ARG A 215 20.95 -0.10 9.16
CA ARG A 215 21.84 -0.99 9.94
C ARG A 215 21.27 -2.40 10.07
N ILE A 216 19.97 -2.52 10.36
CA ILE A 216 19.28 -3.83 10.46
C ILE A 216 19.31 -4.55 9.12
N SER A 217 18.94 -3.89 8.02
CA SER A 217 18.97 -4.51 6.69
C SER A 217 20.39 -4.90 6.28
N PHE A 218 21.38 -4.02 6.50
CA PHE A 218 22.78 -4.33 6.22
C PHE A 218 23.25 -5.59 6.97
N ILE A 219 23.03 -5.68 8.29
CA ILE A 219 23.51 -6.84 9.06
C ILE A 219 22.73 -8.13 8.74
N ASN A 220 21.48 -8.02 8.29
CA ASN A 220 20.69 -9.13 7.78
C ASN A 220 21.23 -9.67 6.44
N GLU A 221 21.69 -8.79 5.54
CA GLU A 221 22.38 -9.19 4.31
C GLU A 221 23.73 -9.85 4.60
N ILE A 222 24.52 -9.26 5.50
CA ILE A 222 25.77 -9.87 5.99
C ILE A 222 25.51 -11.25 6.60
N ALA A 223 24.43 -11.44 7.36
CA ALA A 223 24.06 -12.73 7.92
C ALA A 223 23.79 -13.80 6.84
N ARG A 224 23.10 -13.43 5.75
CA ARG A 224 22.90 -14.34 4.58
C ARG A 224 24.22 -14.70 3.89
N ILE A 225 25.18 -13.79 3.86
CA ILE A 225 26.52 -14.04 3.33
C ILE A 225 27.28 -14.96 4.29
N SER A 226 27.23 -14.70 5.60
CA SER A 226 27.88 -15.49 6.66
C SER A 226 27.47 -16.97 6.61
N GLU A 227 26.17 -17.27 6.46
CA GLU A 227 25.68 -18.65 6.30
C GLU A 227 26.32 -19.38 5.11
N ARG A 228 26.50 -18.69 3.96
CA ARG A 228 27.06 -19.31 2.75
C ARG A 228 28.57 -19.55 2.80
N VAL A 229 29.28 -18.86 3.69
CA VAL A 229 30.74 -18.98 3.84
C VAL A 229 31.15 -19.66 5.15
N GLY A 230 30.20 -20.03 6.01
CA GLY A 230 30.47 -20.64 7.32
C GLY A 230 31.02 -19.67 8.37
N ALA A 231 30.70 -18.37 8.27
CA ALA A 231 31.03 -17.38 9.30
C ALA A 231 29.88 -17.23 10.30
N ASP A 232 30.18 -16.76 11.52
CA ASP A 232 29.16 -16.40 12.52
C ASP A 232 28.84 -14.90 12.45
N ALA A 233 27.65 -14.56 11.97
CA ALA A 233 27.19 -13.18 11.81
C ALA A 233 27.14 -12.40 13.12
N LYS A 234 26.96 -13.05 14.28
CA LYS A 234 26.97 -12.40 15.59
C LYS A 234 28.37 -11.93 15.96
N LEU A 235 29.39 -12.75 15.69
CA LEU A 235 30.79 -12.36 15.86
C LEU A 235 31.24 -11.31 14.83
N VAL A 236 30.70 -11.34 13.62
CA VAL A 236 30.91 -10.27 12.62
C VAL A 236 30.28 -8.96 13.12
N ALA A 237 29.04 -8.98 13.60
CA ALA A 237 28.37 -7.81 14.17
C ALA A 237 29.12 -7.24 15.39
N GLU A 238 29.59 -8.09 16.30
CA GLU A 238 30.40 -7.70 17.46
C GLU A 238 31.73 -7.08 17.02
N GLY A 239 32.48 -7.76 16.14
CA GLY A 239 33.76 -7.29 15.61
C GLY A 239 33.65 -5.94 14.89
N MET A 240 32.58 -5.71 14.14
CA MET A 240 32.24 -4.40 13.56
C MET A 240 31.86 -3.38 14.63
N GLY A 241 31.03 -3.77 15.60
CA GLY A 241 30.50 -2.90 16.65
C GLY A 241 31.54 -2.38 17.65
N LEU A 242 32.67 -3.08 17.80
CA LEU A 242 33.84 -2.62 18.56
C LEU A 242 34.49 -1.36 17.95
N ASP A 243 34.32 -1.11 16.64
CA ASP A 243 34.71 0.16 16.04
C ASP A 243 33.75 1.27 16.47
N LYS A 244 34.25 2.26 17.20
CA LYS A 244 33.47 3.39 17.72
C LYS A 244 32.77 4.23 16.64
N ARG A 245 33.17 4.12 15.37
CA ARG A 245 32.52 4.77 14.21
C ARG A 245 31.25 4.05 13.78
N ILE A 246 31.15 2.76 14.08
CA ILE A 246 30.00 1.90 13.79
C ILE A 246 29.15 1.76 15.05
N GLY A 247 29.76 1.39 16.19
CA GLY A 247 29.08 1.11 17.46
C GLY A 247 28.24 -0.18 17.43
N PRO A 248 27.96 -0.80 18.58
CA PRO A 248 27.36 -2.15 18.64
C PRO A 248 25.84 -2.19 18.46
N ALA A 249 25.12 -1.09 18.67
CA ALA A 249 23.66 -1.08 18.68
C ALA A 249 23.03 -1.29 17.29
N TYR A 250 21.86 -1.91 17.22
CA TYR A 250 21.12 -2.15 15.97
C TYR A 250 21.92 -2.95 14.92
N LEU A 251 22.76 -3.90 15.38
CA LEU A 251 23.48 -4.87 14.55
C LEU A 251 23.07 -6.32 14.87
N ASP A 252 21.93 -6.52 15.54
CA ASP A 252 21.39 -7.85 15.79
C ASP A 252 20.67 -8.36 14.55
N ALA A 253 21.28 -9.33 13.85
CA ALA A 253 20.66 -9.98 12.71
C ALA A 253 19.45 -10.83 13.15
N GLY A 254 18.39 -10.80 12.35
CA GLY A 254 17.13 -11.48 12.63
C GLY A 254 16.18 -11.53 11.43
N ILE A 255 14.89 -11.65 11.70
CA ILE A 255 13.84 -11.94 10.69
C ILE A 255 12.99 -10.71 10.24
N GLY A 256 13.56 -9.50 10.20
CA GLY A 256 12.95 -8.31 9.54
C GLY A 256 11.74 -7.59 10.19
N TYR A 257 11.01 -6.80 9.37
CA TYR A 257 9.75 -5.98 9.58
C TYR A 257 8.94 -5.80 8.23
N GLY A 258 7.77 -5.11 8.15
CA GLY A 258 6.91 -5.10 6.92
C GLY A 258 5.82 -4.05 6.69
N GLY A 259 4.77 -4.23 5.82
CA GLY A 259 4.60 -4.97 4.54
C GLY A 259 3.26 -5.73 4.11
N SER A 260 2.15 -5.08 3.66
CA SER A 260 0.82 -5.71 3.25
C SER A 260 0.42 -5.73 1.72
N CYS A 261 -0.74 -6.32 1.25
CA CYS A 261 -1.02 -6.67 -0.20
C CYS A 261 -2.52 -6.92 -0.70
N LEU A 262 -2.74 -7.25 -2.01
CA LEU A 262 -3.99 -7.68 -2.75
C LEU A 262 -3.96 -9.12 -3.31
N VAL A 263 -5.06 -9.80 -3.68
CA VAL A 263 -4.97 -11.17 -4.29
C VAL A 263 -4.57 -11.21 -5.78
N GLY A 264 -3.83 -12.26 -6.17
CA GLY A 264 -3.20 -12.38 -7.49
C GLY A 264 -4.10 -12.50 -8.72
N ASP A 265 -5.34 -12.95 -8.55
CA ASP A 265 -6.33 -13.08 -9.64
C ASP A 265 -7.28 -11.87 -9.75
N GLU A 266 -7.00 -10.77 -9.04
CA GLU A 266 -7.46 -9.45 -9.51
C GLU A 266 -6.57 -9.00 -10.69
N THR A 267 -7.14 -8.24 -11.62
CA THR A 267 -6.48 -7.84 -12.87
C THR A 267 -6.29 -6.34 -12.95
N VAL A 268 -5.26 -5.94 -13.69
CA VAL A 268 -4.87 -4.55 -13.98
C VAL A 268 -4.56 -4.39 -15.47
N LEU A 269 -4.59 -3.15 -15.96
CA LEU A 269 -4.05 -2.81 -17.28
C LEU A 269 -2.60 -2.37 -17.14
N ILE A 270 -1.70 -2.99 -17.90
CA ILE A 270 -0.27 -2.68 -17.91
C ILE A 270 0.18 -2.26 -19.31
N ARG A 271 1.21 -1.42 -19.41
CA ARG A 271 1.84 -1.02 -20.68
C ARG A 271 3.30 -1.49 -20.70
N ARG A 272 3.71 -2.12 -21.80
CA ARG A 272 5.08 -2.57 -22.07
C ARG A 272 5.43 -2.30 -23.55
N ALA A 273 6.63 -2.69 -23.98
CA ALA A 273 7.16 -2.43 -25.33
C ALA A 273 6.38 -3.07 -26.52
N GLY A 274 5.23 -3.71 -26.27
CA GLY A 274 4.32 -4.25 -27.29
C GLY A 274 2.91 -3.61 -27.33
N GLY A 275 2.60 -2.70 -26.40
CA GLY A 275 1.26 -2.09 -26.24
C GLY A 275 0.73 -2.20 -24.80
N VAL A 276 -0.57 -1.97 -24.66
CA VAL A 276 -1.34 -2.15 -23.42
C VAL A 276 -1.99 -3.53 -23.37
N HIS A 277 -1.86 -4.20 -22.23
CA HIS A 277 -2.35 -5.56 -22.01
C HIS A 277 -3.17 -5.67 -20.73
N LEU A 278 -4.15 -6.57 -20.72
CA LEU A 278 -4.82 -7.00 -19.48
C LEU A 278 -3.99 -8.12 -18.84
N SER A 279 -3.67 -7.95 -17.55
CA SER A 279 -2.78 -8.84 -16.81
C SER A 279 -3.38 -9.13 -15.43
N SER A 280 -3.24 -10.37 -14.92
CA SER A 280 -3.47 -10.63 -13.49
C SER A 280 -2.35 -9.99 -12.68
N LEU A 281 -2.56 -9.68 -11.40
CA LEU A 281 -1.48 -9.20 -10.55
C LEU A 281 -0.33 -10.21 -10.45
N GLY A 282 -0.62 -11.50 -10.56
CA GLY A 282 0.39 -12.56 -10.70
C GLY A 282 1.27 -12.44 -11.94
N ASP A 283 0.66 -12.27 -13.11
CA ASP A 283 1.38 -12.14 -14.39
C ASP A 283 2.08 -10.78 -14.52
N ALA A 284 1.48 -9.73 -13.95
CA ALA A 284 2.04 -8.38 -13.89
C ALA A 284 3.32 -8.37 -13.05
N TYR A 285 3.29 -8.99 -11.87
CA TYR A 285 4.47 -9.23 -11.03
C TYR A 285 5.54 -10.03 -11.78
N ALA A 286 5.20 -11.21 -12.31
CA ALA A 286 6.17 -12.08 -12.97
C ALA A 286 6.90 -11.35 -14.11
N GLY A 287 6.15 -10.72 -15.01
CA GLY A 287 6.74 -10.01 -16.14
C GLY A 287 7.37 -8.66 -15.80
N PHE A 288 7.09 -8.06 -14.63
CA PHE A 288 7.85 -6.91 -14.14
C PHE A 288 9.30 -7.33 -13.81
N TYR A 289 9.49 -8.46 -13.13
CA TYR A 289 10.84 -8.95 -12.82
C TYR A 289 11.60 -9.47 -14.04
N GLU A 290 10.91 -9.97 -15.08
CA GLU A 290 11.52 -10.36 -16.35
C GLU A 290 12.05 -9.15 -17.16
N SER A 291 11.29 -8.06 -17.22
CA SER A 291 11.59 -6.90 -18.08
C SER A 291 12.24 -5.72 -17.37
N LYS A 292 12.12 -5.65 -16.03
CA LYS A 292 12.44 -4.50 -15.17
C LYS A 292 11.83 -3.17 -15.64
N SER A 293 10.74 -3.22 -16.40
CA SER A 293 10.10 -2.05 -17.00
C SER A 293 8.63 -2.34 -17.33
N MET A 294 7.71 -1.71 -16.60
CA MET A 294 6.28 -1.83 -16.81
C MET A 294 5.59 -0.57 -16.31
N ASP A 295 4.62 -0.04 -17.06
CA ASP A 295 3.66 0.92 -16.50
C ASP A 295 2.38 0.20 -16.11
N VAL A 296 1.65 0.72 -15.13
CA VAL A 296 0.28 0.31 -14.80
C VAL A 296 -0.67 1.49 -14.98
N LEU A 297 -1.93 1.22 -15.30
CA LEU A 297 -2.96 2.26 -15.30
C LEU A 297 -3.21 2.72 -13.86
N ALA A 298 -2.87 3.97 -13.58
CA ALA A 298 -2.94 4.61 -12.27
C ALA A 298 -4.01 5.71 -12.25
N TRP A 299 -4.54 6.00 -11.06
CA TRP A 299 -5.41 7.15 -10.85
C TRP A 299 -4.69 8.18 -10.01
N ARG A 300 -4.79 9.45 -10.41
CA ARG A 300 -4.09 10.55 -9.78
C ARG A 300 -5.04 11.33 -8.87
N PRO A 301 -4.81 11.35 -7.54
CA PRO A 301 -5.70 12.02 -6.60
C PRO A 301 -5.75 13.54 -6.79
N ASP A 302 -4.61 14.14 -7.15
CA ASP A 302 -4.44 15.58 -7.33
C ASP A 302 -5.25 16.14 -8.50
N THR A 303 -5.16 15.49 -9.65
CA THR A 303 -5.85 15.88 -10.89
C THR A 303 -7.24 15.24 -11.04
N GLY A 304 -7.46 14.08 -10.42
CA GLY A 304 -8.58 13.17 -10.70
C GLY A 304 -8.44 12.39 -12.02
N SER A 305 -7.31 12.52 -12.73
CA SER A 305 -7.06 11.88 -14.03
C SER A 305 -6.64 10.42 -13.87
N VAL A 306 -6.74 9.67 -14.97
CA VAL A 306 -6.22 8.30 -15.06
C VAL A 306 -5.11 8.32 -16.10
N GLU A 307 -3.93 7.79 -15.81
CA GLU A 307 -2.82 7.70 -16.77
C GLU A 307 -1.96 6.46 -16.53
N PHE A 308 -1.20 6.03 -17.54
CA PHE A 308 -0.25 4.93 -17.38
C PHE A 308 1.05 5.46 -16.79
N MET A 309 1.39 4.96 -15.59
CA MET A 309 2.52 5.42 -14.79
C MET A 309 3.48 4.27 -14.48
N PRO A 310 4.80 4.54 -14.40
CA PRO A 310 5.80 3.49 -14.19
C PRO A 310 5.57 2.79 -12.85
N VAL A 311 5.69 1.46 -12.87
CA VAL A 311 5.77 0.63 -11.66
C VAL A 311 7.24 0.62 -11.23
N SER A 312 7.55 1.09 -10.02
CA SER A 312 8.92 1.04 -9.47
C SER A 312 9.22 -0.27 -8.77
N ALA A 313 8.21 -0.91 -8.18
CA ALA A 313 8.30 -2.23 -7.57
C ALA A 313 6.98 -2.99 -7.72
N ALA A 314 7.07 -4.32 -7.84
CA ALA A 314 5.94 -5.22 -7.68
C ALA A 314 6.25 -6.15 -6.52
N THR A 315 5.37 -6.25 -5.52
CA THR A 315 5.57 -7.17 -4.39
C THR A 315 4.75 -8.45 -4.58
N LEU A 316 5.27 -9.54 -4.05
CA LEU A 316 4.57 -10.81 -3.83
C LEU A 316 4.85 -11.22 -2.40
N ARG A 317 3.81 -11.65 -1.67
CA ARG A 317 3.96 -12.44 -0.45
C ARG A 317 2.91 -13.55 -0.43
N PRO A 318 3.21 -14.73 0.13
CA PRO A 318 2.16 -15.67 0.50
C PRO A 318 1.23 -15.02 1.55
N HIS A 319 -0.08 -15.21 1.41
CA HIS A 319 -1.07 -14.89 2.44
C HIS A 319 -2.03 -16.06 2.61
N ASP A 320 -2.30 -16.37 3.86
CA ASP A 320 -3.29 -17.33 4.28
C ASP A 320 -4.09 -16.75 5.44
N GLY A 321 -5.36 -17.12 5.52
CA GLY A 321 -6.36 -16.49 6.38
C GLY A 321 -7.40 -15.70 5.58
N GLU A 322 -7.92 -14.61 6.15
CA GLU A 322 -9.02 -13.89 5.53
C GLU A 322 -8.58 -12.92 4.43
N ILE A 323 -9.34 -12.89 3.34
CA ILE A 323 -9.39 -11.78 2.39
C ILE A 323 -10.75 -11.08 2.47
N LEU A 324 -10.76 -9.78 2.24
CA LEU A 324 -11.98 -8.99 2.15
C LEU A 324 -12.37 -8.82 0.67
N GLU A 325 -13.50 -9.41 0.30
CA GLU A 325 -14.18 -9.13 -0.97
C GLU A 325 -15.02 -7.86 -0.82
N VAL A 326 -14.39 -6.69 -1.01
CA VAL A 326 -15.03 -5.37 -0.98
C VAL A 326 -15.89 -5.20 -2.24
N ARG A 327 -17.17 -4.84 -2.08
CA ARG A 327 -18.15 -4.72 -3.17
C ARG A 327 -18.84 -3.37 -3.16
N THR A 328 -19.01 -2.78 -4.34
CA THR A 328 -19.63 -1.45 -4.51
C THR A 328 -21.03 -1.51 -5.10
N LYS A 329 -21.80 -0.43 -4.98
CA LYS A 329 -23.17 -0.31 -5.50
C LYS A 329 -23.27 -0.49 -7.01
N MET A 330 -22.20 -0.18 -7.74
CA MET A 330 -22.12 -0.40 -9.19
C MET A 330 -21.65 -1.81 -9.56
N GLY A 331 -21.58 -2.73 -8.59
CA GLY A 331 -21.20 -4.12 -8.81
C GLY A 331 -19.70 -4.32 -9.08
N ARG A 332 -18.86 -3.34 -8.73
CA ARG A 332 -17.40 -3.58 -8.71
C ARG A 332 -17.04 -4.39 -7.48
N ARG A 333 -15.93 -5.12 -7.60
CA ARG A 333 -15.38 -5.94 -6.54
C ARG A 333 -13.87 -6.00 -6.65
N VAL A 334 -13.20 -5.91 -5.51
CA VAL A 334 -11.78 -6.21 -5.32
C VAL A 334 -11.65 -7.20 -4.16
N ARG A 335 -10.63 -8.06 -4.19
CA ARG A 335 -10.23 -8.93 -3.06
C ARG A 335 -8.85 -8.51 -2.57
N CYS A 336 -8.75 -8.31 -1.27
CA CYS A 336 -7.61 -7.67 -0.63
C CYS A 336 -7.34 -8.30 0.74
N THR A 337 -6.14 -8.13 1.29
CA THR A 337 -5.93 -8.45 2.71
C THR A 337 -6.64 -7.39 3.59
N PRO A 338 -7.02 -7.69 4.85
CA PRO A 338 -7.85 -6.77 5.65
C PRO A 338 -7.20 -5.40 5.93
N ASP A 339 -5.88 -5.41 5.97
CA ASP A 339 -4.88 -4.34 6.13
C ASP A 339 -4.51 -3.63 4.81
N HIS A 340 -5.18 -3.91 3.70
CA HIS A 340 -4.95 -3.23 2.42
C HIS A 340 -5.62 -1.84 2.40
N PRO A 341 -4.91 -0.75 2.05
CA PRO A 341 -5.49 0.58 1.99
C PRO A 341 -6.38 0.82 0.77
N PHE A 342 -7.43 1.61 0.96
CA PHE A 342 -8.33 2.10 -0.06
C PHE A 342 -8.44 3.63 0.03
N VAL A 343 -8.32 4.29 -1.11
CA VAL A 343 -8.74 5.69 -1.26
C VAL A 343 -10.25 5.77 -1.05
N THR A 344 -10.70 6.69 -0.20
CA THR A 344 -12.13 7.03 -0.02
C THR A 344 -12.35 8.53 -0.19
N ARG A 345 -13.61 8.96 -0.25
CA ARG A 345 -13.95 10.40 -0.27
C ARG A 345 -13.42 11.19 0.92
N ASP A 346 -13.18 10.51 2.03
CA ASP A 346 -12.86 11.10 3.32
C ASP A 346 -11.41 10.75 3.74
N GLY A 347 -10.54 10.44 2.76
CA GLY A 347 -9.14 10.02 2.94
C GLY A 347 -8.93 8.51 2.81
N VAL A 348 -7.73 8.03 3.15
CA VAL A 348 -7.37 6.60 3.06
C VAL A 348 -7.96 5.82 4.25
N LYS A 349 -8.52 4.64 3.99
CA LYS A 349 -8.98 3.69 5.01
C LYS A 349 -8.51 2.29 4.69
N LEU A 350 -8.18 1.49 5.71
CA LEU A 350 -7.87 0.08 5.52
C LEU A 350 -9.15 -0.69 5.15
N ALA A 351 -9.02 -1.78 4.39
CA ALA A 351 -10.14 -2.57 3.89
C ALA A 351 -11.08 -3.07 5.00
N HIS A 352 -10.53 -3.37 6.19
CA HIS A 352 -11.30 -3.79 7.37
C HIS A 352 -12.02 -2.63 8.10
N GLN A 353 -11.64 -1.39 7.82
CA GLN A 353 -12.24 -0.16 8.36
C GLN A 353 -13.33 0.39 7.44
N LEU A 354 -13.38 -0.05 6.18
CA LEU A 354 -14.44 0.32 5.25
C LEU A 354 -15.80 -0.12 5.81
N THR A 355 -16.77 0.77 5.63
CA THR A 355 -18.16 0.62 6.02
C THR A 355 -19.04 0.77 4.79
N THR A 356 -20.35 0.57 4.92
CA THR A 356 -21.28 0.86 3.81
C THR A 356 -21.51 2.35 3.60
N ASP A 357 -20.97 3.26 4.43
CA ASP A 357 -21.07 4.71 4.19
C ASP A 357 -19.92 5.25 3.32
N ASP A 358 -18.85 4.47 3.16
CA ASP A 358 -17.68 4.84 2.37
C ASP A 358 -17.92 4.85 0.85
N TRP A 359 -17.17 5.70 0.16
CA TRP A 359 -17.23 5.88 -1.28
C TRP A 359 -15.84 5.75 -1.89
N LEU A 360 -15.68 4.80 -2.81
CA LEU A 360 -14.42 4.50 -3.49
C LEU A 360 -14.36 5.16 -4.88
N PRO A 361 -13.18 5.55 -5.39
CA PRO A 361 -13.04 6.08 -6.74
C PRO A 361 -13.23 4.96 -7.79
N LEU A 362 -13.90 5.34 -8.88
CA LEU A 362 -14.04 4.57 -10.09
C LEU A 362 -13.49 5.40 -11.27
N ALA A 363 -12.36 4.96 -11.79
CA ALA A 363 -11.70 5.54 -12.96
C ALA A 363 -12.59 5.39 -14.20
N LEU A 364 -12.94 6.50 -14.86
CA LEU A 364 -13.71 6.45 -16.12
C LEU A 364 -12.80 6.63 -17.33
N GLN A 365 -12.21 7.79 -17.54
CA GLN A 365 -11.54 8.10 -18.81
C GLN A 365 -10.04 7.81 -18.77
N GLN A 366 -9.51 7.11 -19.78
CA GLN A 366 -8.07 7.08 -20.09
C GLN A 366 -7.63 8.41 -20.73
N PRO A 367 -6.32 8.75 -20.75
CA PRO A 367 -5.82 9.86 -21.54
C PRO A 367 -6.13 9.59 -23.02
N GLN A 368 -6.51 10.62 -23.79
CA GLN A 368 -6.61 10.44 -25.23
C GLN A 368 -5.21 10.20 -25.80
N ILE A 369 -4.98 8.98 -26.29
CA ILE A 369 -3.84 8.67 -27.14
C ILE A 369 -4.03 9.51 -28.40
N THR A 370 -3.34 10.66 -28.45
CA THR A 370 -3.24 11.43 -29.70
C THR A 370 -2.50 10.54 -30.67
N PRO A 371 -3.10 10.12 -31.80
CA PRO A 371 -2.40 9.25 -32.74
C PRO A 371 -1.17 10.01 -33.24
N ALA A 372 0.00 9.54 -32.83
CA ALA A 372 1.25 10.00 -33.40
C ALA A 372 1.21 9.59 -34.88
N ILE A 373 0.82 10.52 -35.75
CA ILE A 373 1.11 10.42 -37.19
C ILE A 373 2.61 10.12 -37.24
N PRO A 374 3.03 8.95 -37.76
CA PRO A 374 4.43 8.59 -37.72
C PRO A 374 5.18 9.60 -38.59
N LYS A 375 5.83 10.56 -37.94
CA LYS A 375 6.82 11.42 -38.59
C LYS A 375 7.95 10.49 -38.97
N PHE A 376 7.89 9.97 -40.19
CA PHE A 376 9.01 9.37 -40.88
C PHE A 376 10.13 10.40 -40.90
N ARG A 377 11.02 10.31 -39.90
CA ARG A 377 12.24 11.09 -39.85
C ARG A 377 13.20 10.39 -40.80
N VAL A 378 13.08 10.72 -42.08
CA VAL A 378 14.11 10.37 -43.07
C VAL A 378 15.42 10.95 -42.54
N LEU A 379 16.34 10.07 -42.17
CA LEU A 379 17.71 10.44 -41.82
C LEU A 379 18.41 10.91 -43.10
N HIS A 380 18.25 12.18 -43.43
CA HIS A 380 19.08 12.83 -44.42
C HIS A 380 20.48 13.04 -43.86
N GLY A 381 21.46 12.57 -44.64
CA GLY A 381 22.68 13.31 -44.94
C GLY A 381 23.57 13.67 -43.76
N VAL A 382 24.62 12.88 -43.58
CA VAL A 382 25.85 13.34 -42.91
C VAL A 382 26.38 14.56 -43.67
N GLU A 383 26.53 15.70 -43.00
CA GLU A 383 27.37 16.80 -43.48
C GLU A 383 28.47 17.12 -42.46
N HIS A 384 29.71 17.13 -42.99
CA HIS A 384 30.92 17.69 -42.40
C HIS A 384 31.51 17.04 -41.13
N ALA A 385 32.21 15.92 -41.35
CA ALA A 385 33.53 15.69 -40.74
C ALA A 385 34.50 15.13 -41.80
N GLU A 386 35.65 15.78 -41.98
CA GLU A 386 36.69 15.44 -42.96
C GLU A 386 38.09 15.67 -42.31
N PRO A 387 39.18 15.06 -42.78
CA PRO A 387 39.39 13.60 -42.73
C PRO A 387 40.71 13.22 -42.01
N ALA A 388 40.69 12.14 -41.22
CA ALA A 388 41.90 11.50 -40.72
C ALA A 388 42.32 10.33 -41.64
N ARG A 389 43.51 10.45 -42.27
CA ARG A 389 44.13 9.37 -43.05
C ARG A 389 44.75 8.31 -42.12
N PHE A 390 44.56 7.04 -42.44
CA PHE A 390 45.42 5.84 -42.23
C PHE A 390 44.49 4.62 -42.47
N GLY A 391 44.83 3.53 -43.15
CA GLY A 391 46.00 3.14 -43.96
C GLY A 391 45.73 1.71 -44.46
N GLU A 392 46.14 1.36 -45.68
CA GLU A 392 45.86 0.04 -46.27
C GLU A 392 46.63 -1.09 -45.56
N ALA A 393 46.00 -2.25 -45.32
CA ALA A 393 46.64 -3.57 -45.49
C ALA A 393 45.70 -4.78 -45.29
N ARG A 394 45.71 -5.64 -46.32
CA ARG A 394 45.53 -7.12 -46.32
C ARG A 394 44.14 -7.75 -46.19
N ARG A 395 43.88 -8.57 -47.22
CA ARG A 395 42.84 -9.61 -47.36
C ARG A 395 43.38 -10.96 -46.85
N ASP A 396 42.60 -12.00 -47.13
CA ASP A 396 42.92 -13.44 -47.07
C ASP A 396 42.64 -14.08 -45.70
N ALA A 397 41.86 -15.17 -45.56
CA ALA A 397 41.05 -15.89 -46.55
C ALA A 397 39.95 -16.73 -45.85
N ILE A 398 38.89 -17.11 -46.59
CA ILE A 398 38.20 -18.42 -46.60
C ILE A 398 37.13 -18.40 -47.72
N ASP A 399 37.07 -19.48 -48.49
CA ASP A 399 36.21 -19.70 -49.67
C ASP A 399 35.25 -20.90 -49.39
N PRO A 400 34.32 -21.36 -50.27
CA PRO A 400 32.93 -20.90 -50.14
C PRO A 400 31.83 -22.00 -50.22
N LEU A 401 30.57 -21.56 -50.02
CA LEU A 401 29.28 -22.21 -50.43
C LEU A 401 28.81 -23.49 -49.70
N PRO A 402 27.50 -23.87 -49.75
CA PRO A 402 26.31 -23.10 -50.15
C PRO A 402 25.16 -23.16 -49.11
N PHE A 403 24.52 -22.03 -48.77
CA PHE A 403 23.20 -22.07 -48.15
C PHE A 403 22.08 -21.96 -49.20
N ARG A 404 21.24 -22.99 -49.23
CA ARG A 404 20.03 -23.06 -50.08
C ARG A 404 19.05 -21.96 -49.71
N ALA A 405 18.51 -21.28 -50.72
CA ALA A 405 17.20 -20.67 -50.58
C ALA A 405 16.14 -21.76 -50.34
N VAL A 406 15.28 -21.53 -49.35
CA VAL A 406 13.97 -22.18 -49.26
C VAL A 406 12.96 -21.06 -49.33
N GLU A 407 12.14 -21.06 -50.38
CA GLU A 407 11.05 -20.11 -50.56
C GLU A 407 10.01 -20.27 -49.44
N LEU A 408 9.58 -19.15 -48.87
CA LEU A 408 8.23 -19.02 -48.33
C LEU A 408 7.46 -18.09 -49.27
N GLN A 409 6.34 -18.59 -49.79
CA GLN A 409 5.66 -18.02 -50.96
C GLN A 409 5.06 -16.63 -50.69
N PRO A 410 5.24 -15.66 -51.60
CA PRO A 410 4.48 -14.42 -51.59
C PRO A 410 3.14 -14.59 -52.34
N ALA A 411 2.03 -14.55 -51.60
CA ALA A 411 0.68 -14.38 -52.13
C ALA A 411 -0.07 -13.38 -51.23
N THR A 412 -0.76 -12.35 -51.72
CA THR A 412 -1.06 -11.98 -53.12
C THR A 412 -1.32 -10.47 -53.20
N HIS A 413 -1.01 -9.85 -54.34
CA HIS A 413 -1.57 -8.53 -54.65
C HIS A 413 -3.08 -8.62 -54.90
N LEU A 414 -3.83 -7.57 -54.55
CA LEU A 414 -5.01 -7.19 -55.32
C LEU A 414 -4.57 -6.11 -56.31
N VAL A 415 -4.48 -6.49 -57.59
CA VAL A 415 -4.16 -5.57 -58.69
C VAL A 415 -5.46 -4.98 -59.21
N PHE A 416 -5.50 -3.65 -59.34
CA PHE A 416 -6.43 -2.97 -60.24
C PHE A 416 -5.61 -2.19 -61.26
N GLU A 417 -5.65 -2.60 -62.52
CA GLU A 417 -5.17 -1.78 -63.63
C GLU A 417 -6.19 -0.66 -63.91
N LEU A 418 -5.71 0.57 -64.06
CA LEU A 418 -6.51 1.71 -64.50
C LEU A 418 -6.03 2.18 -65.87
N PRO A 419 -6.88 2.19 -66.91
CA PRO A 419 -6.57 2.90 -68.13
C PRO A 419 -6.70 4.41 -67.88
N SER A 420 -5.59 5.11 -68.12
CA SER A 420 -5.48 6.54 -68.46
C SER A 420 -6.72 7.44 -68.27
N PHE A 421 -6.70 8.32 -67.26
CA PHE A 421 -7.07 9.74 -67.40
C PHE A 421 -6.56 10.56 -66.19
N GLU A 422 -6.51 11.88 -66.35
CA GLU A 422 -5.74 12.79 -65.49
C GLU A 422 -6.35 13.06 -64.10
N THR A 423 -5.45 13.27 -63.13
CA THR A 423 -5.60 13.97 -61.85
C THR A 423 -7.00 14.19 -61.24
N ALA A 424 -7.29 13.42 -60.19
CA ALA A 424 -7.98 13.93 -59.00
C ALA A 424 -7.30 13.38 -57.72
N ARG A 425 -6.54 14.24 -57.01
CA ARG A 425 -6.02 13.91 -55.66
C ARG A 425 -7.14 14.13 -54.65
N ILE A 426 -7.71 13.05 -54.13
CA ILE A 426 -8.56 13.05 -52.93
C ILE A 426 -8.05 11.95 -52.00
N ASP A 427 -8.06 12.20 -50.69
CA ASP A 427 -7.38 11.43 -49.64
C ASP A 427 -8.15 10.15 -49.21
N VAL A 428 -8.66 9.41 -50.21
CA VAL A 428 -9.58 8.28 -50.01
C VAL A 428 -8.92 7.12 -49.26
N ALA A 429 -7.60 6.95 -49.39
CA ALA A 429 -6.85 5.85 -48.78
C ALA A 429 -6.81 5.90 -47.24
N ALA A 430 -6.85 7.09 -46.62
CA ALA A 430 -6.88 7.23 -45.17
C ALA A 430 -8.27 6.92 -44.58
N GLN A 431 -9.34 7.41 -45.24
CA GLN A 431 -10.72 7.16 -44.80
C GLN A 431 -11.15 5.70 -45.01
N LEU A 432 -10.80 5.07 -46.13
CA LEU A 432 -11.05 3.64 -46.36
C LEU A 432 -10.41 2.77 -45.27
N ASN A 433 -9.23 3.14 -44.76
CA ASN A 433 -8.53 2.41 -43.70
C ASN A 433 -9.19 2.59 -42.33
N ALA A 434 -9.80 3.75 -42.07
CA ALA A 434 -10.56 4.02 -40.84
C ALA A 434 -11.90 3.27 -40.81
N GLU A 435 -12.69 3.33 -41.89
CA GLU A 435 -13.97 2.61 -41.96
C GLU A 435 -13.77 1.09 -41.97
N ALA A 436 -12.72 0.59 -42.64
CA ALA A 436 -12.37 -0.83 -42.60
C ALA A 436 -11.97 -1.30 -41.19
N ARG A 437 -11.29 -0.47 -40.40
CA ARG A 437 -10.95 -0.78 -38.99
C ARG A 437 -12.16 -0.76 -38.07
N VAL A 438 -13.07 0.20 -38.24
CA VAL A 438 -14.38 0.20 -37.57
C VAL A 438 -15.16 -1.07 -37.91
N GLY A 439 -15.21 -1.45 -39.19
CA GLY A 439 -15.83 -2.71 -39.65
C GLY A 439 -15.18 -3.96 -39.05
N PHE A 440 -13.85 -4.01 -39.00
CA PHE A 440 -13.09 -5.09 -38.37
C PHE A 440 -13.43 -5.22 -36.88
N TRP A 441 -13.41 -4.11 -36.13
CA TRP A 441 -13.69 -4.14 -34.70
C TRP A 441 -15.14 -4.54 -34.40
N ARG A 442 -16.10 -4.11 -35.22
CA ARG A 442 -17.49 -4.58 -35.16
C ARG A 442 -17.61 -6.09 -35.42
N ALA A 443 -16.99 -6.60 -36.48
CA ALA A 443 -16.97 -8.04 -36.76
C ALA A 443 -16.24 -8.86 -35.66
N ALA A 444 -15.23 -8.28 -35.02
CA ALA A 444 -14.57 -8.88 -33.87
C ALA A 444 -15.50 -8.97 -32.65
N GLY A 445 -16.26 -7.91 -32.35
CA GLY A 445 -17.26 -7.90 -31.28
C GLY A 445 -18.30 -9.03 -31.42
N GLN A 446 -18.85 -9.22 -32.63
CA GLN A 446 -19.81 -10.28 -32.96
C GLN A 446 -19.22 -11.68 -32.68
N ARG A 447 -17.99 -11.93 -33.16
CA ARG A 447 -17.28 -13.20 -32.93
C ARG A 447 -16.97 -13.45 -31.45
N ILE A 448 -16.63 -12.40 -30.71
CA ILE A 448 -16.35 -12.47 -29.27
C ILE A 448 -17.62 -12.81 -28.47
N HIS A 449 -18.78 -12.28 -28.84
CA HIS A 449 -20.06 -12.63 -28.20
C HIS A 449 -20.41 -14.12 -28.38
N ALA A 450 -20.13 -14.69 -29.56
CA ALA A 450 -20.31 -16.10 -29.85
C ALA A 450 -19.38 -17.04 -29.04
N ASP A 451 -18.28 -16.54 -28.47
CA ASP A 451 -17.36 -17.31 -27.61
C ASP A 451 -17.58 -17.00 -26.12
N HIS A 452 -18.29 -17.90 -25.45
CA HIS A 452 -18.61 -17.78 -24.02
C HIS A 452 -17.41 -17.89 -23.06
N GLN A 453 -16.19 -18.16 -23.54
CA GLN A 453 -14.96 -18.12 -22.74
C GLN A 453 -14.01 -16.98 -23.11
N ALA A 454 -14.36 -16.12 -24.06
CA ALA A 454 -13.49 -15.05 -24.51
C ALA A 454 -13.10 -14.03 -23.41
N ARG A 455 -11.95 -13.39 -23.63
CA ARG A 455 -11.52 -12.12 -23.02
C ARG A 455 -11.43 -11.06 -24.11
N LEU A 456 -11.44 -9.77 -23.75
CA LEU A 456 -11.19 -8.71 -24.74
C LEU A 456 -9.77 -8.84 -25.33
N PRO A 457 -9.57 -8.59 -26.63
CA PRO A 457 -8.25 -8.64 -27.25
C PRO A 457 -7.42 -7.44 -26.82
N ASP A 458 -6.23 -7.66 -26.22
CA ASP A 458 -5.37 -6.61 -25.63
C ASP A 458 -5.23 -5.36 -26.50
N ARG A 459 -5.09 -5.54 -27.82
CA ARG A 459 -4.94 -4.45 -28.79
C ARG A 459 -6.05 -3.39 -28.69
N ILE A 460 -7.26 -3.72 -28.22
CA ILE A 460 -8.37 -2.76 -28.07
C ILE A 460 -8.05 -1.64 -27.07
N TRP A 461 -7.15 -1.87 -26.11
CA TRP A 461 -6.84 -0.90 -25.07
C TRP A 461 -6.13 0.34 -25.61
N ASP A 462 -5.27 0.15 -26.62
CA ASP A 462 -4.54 1.21 -27.35
C ASP A 462 -5.37 1.88 -28.46
N GLU A 463 -6.55 1.35 -28.80
CA GLU A 463 -7.32 1.84 -29.95
C GLU A 463 -8.17 3.08 -29.62
N PRO A 464 -8.41 3.97 -30.60
CA PRO A 464 -9.31 5.12 -30.45
C PRO A 464 -10.73 4.77 -29.96
N VAL A 465 -11.42 5.78 -29.43
CA VAL A 465 -12.78 5.66 -28.89
C VAL A 465 -13.76 5.10 -29.92
N GLU A 466 -13.58 5.42 -31.20
CA GLU A 466 -14.39 4.96 -32.32
C GLU A 466 -14.28 3.43 -32.53
N HIS A 467 -13.09 2.87 -32.32
CA HIS A 467 -12.84 1.43 -32.42
C HIS A 467 -13.33 0.68 -31.18
N LYS A 468 -13.12 1.26 -29.98
CA LYS A 468 -13.71 0.79 -28.73
C LYS A 468 -15.24 0.72 -28.82
N ARG A 469 -15.88 1.75 -29.41
CA ARG A 469 -17.31 1.77 -29.74
C ARG A 469 -17.72 0.70 -30.74
N ALA A 470 -16.97 0.55 -31.84
CA ALA A 470 -17.29 -0.44 -32.86
C ALA A 470 -17.26 -1.89 -32.32
N LEU A 471 -16.29 -2.23 -31.46
CA LEU A 471 -16.26 -3.53 -30.79
C LEU A 471 -17.49 -3.73 -29.88
N LEU A 472 -17.89 -2.72 -29.11
CA LEU A 472 -19.12 -2.78 -28.31
C LEU A 472 -20.37 -2.89 -29.20
N GLU A 473 -20.43 -2.21 -30.34
CA GLU A 473 -21.57 -2.28 -31.27
C GLU A 473 -21.73 -3.71 -31.81
N GLY A 474 -20.62 -4.35 -32.19
CA GLY A 474 -20.62 -5.74 -32.63
C GLY A 474 -20.94 -6.74 -31.52
N TYR A 475 -20.42 -6.55 -30.30
CA TYR A 475 -20.73 -7.44 -29.17
C TYR A 475 -22.22 -7.33 -28.75
N TRP A 476 -22.85 -6.17 -28.95
CA TRP A 476 -24.27 -5.98 -28.66
C TRP A 476 -25.21 -6.25 -29.86
N SER A 477 -24.71 -6.42 -31.09
CA SER A 477 -25.60 -6.51 -32.27
C SER A 477 -26.41 -7.81 -32.34
N ASP A 478 -25.87 -8.90 -31.79
CA ASP A 478 -26.38 -10.25 -32.09
C ASP A 478 -27.41 -10.72 -31.04
N ASP A 479 -27.22 -10.44 -29.75
CA ASP A 479 -28.21 -10.70 -28.66
C ASP A 479 -28.32 -9.56 -27.62
N GLY A 480 -27.85 -8.33 -27.92
CA GLY A 480 -27.90 -7.21 -26.97
C GLY A 480 -29.34 -6.80 -26.64
N THR A 481 -29.76 -6.99 -25.38
CA THR A 481 -31.16 -6.79 -25.00
C THR A 481 -31.42 -5.36 -24.47
N TRP A 482 -32.09 -4.56 -25.30
CA TRP A 482 -32.69 -3.29 -24.89
C TRP A 482 -34.01 -3.57 -24.15
N SER A 483 -33.98 -3.52 -22.82
CA SER A 483 -35.17 -3.72 -21.99
C SER A 483 -35.81 -2.38 -21.63
N HIS A 484 -37.12 -2.26 -21.87
CA HIS A 484 -37.93 -1.12 -21.46
C HIS A 484 -39.03 -1.60 -20.51
N HIS A 485 -38.95 -1.20 -19.24
CA HIS A 485 -39.95 -1.60 -18.23
C HIS A 485 -40.96 -0.48 -17.99
N VAL A 486 -42.23 -0.74 -18.33
CA VAL A 486 -43.34 0.23 -18.19
C VAL A 486 -44.17 -0.07 -16.94
N ARG A 487 -43.59 0.12 -15.74
CA ARG A 487 -44.35 0.22 -14.48
C ARG A 487 -43.74 1.31 -13.59
N ARG A 488 -44.53 2.37 -13.34
CA ARG A 488 -44.17 3.58 -12.57
C ARG A 488 -42.94 4.35 -13.10
N GLY A 489 -42.91 4.62 -14.41
CA GLY A 489 -41.93 5.50 -15.06
C GLY A 489 -41.11 4.80 -16.14
N SER A 490 -40.89 5.48 -17.26
CA SER A 490 -40.28 4.94 -18.49
C SER A 490 -38.77 4.70 -18.35
N THR A 491 -38.39 3.63 -17.63
CA THR A 491 -36.98 3.30 -17.41
C THR A 491 -36.46 2.42 -18.55
N LEU A 492 -35.62 3.02 -19.38
CA LEU A 492 -34.85 2.33 -20.42
C LEU A 492 -33.53 1.81 -19.82
N VAL A 493 -33.17 0.57 -20.15
CA VAL A 493 -31.92 -0.08 -19.74
C VAL A 493 -31.32 -0.82 -20.93
N LEU A 494 -30.03 -0.57 -21.18
CA LEU A 494 -29.21 -1.40 -22.05
C LEU A 494 -28.56 -2.49 -21.21
N GLU A 495 -28.74 -3.75 -21.59
CA GLU A 495 -28.18 -4.91 -20.91
C GLU A 495 -27.43 -5.82 -21.88
N CYS A 496 -26.26 -6.31 -21.46
CA CYS A 496 -25.66 -7.53 -22.01
C CYS A 496 -25.30 -8.48 -20.88
N ALA A 497 -24.97 -9.71 -21.25
CA ALA A 497 -24.55 -10.74 -20.32
C ALA A 497 -23.31 -11.46 -20.83
N THR A 498 -22.49 -11.97 -19.90
CA THR A 498 -21.39 -12.89 -20.19
C THR A 498 -21.20 -13.90 -19.05
N THR A 499 -20.59 -15.04 -19.34
CA THR A 499 -20.14 -16.00 -18.31
C THR A 499 -18.65 -15.87 -17.97
N SER A 500 -17.92 -15.02 -18.70
CA SER A 500 -16.51 -14.71 -18.47
C SER A 500 -16.39 -13.49 -17.54
N ARG A 501 -15.61 -13.60 -16.46
CA ARG A 501 -15.38 -12.48 -15.52
C ARG A 501 -14.50 -11.41 -16.15
N ASP A 502 -13.46 -11.82 -16.87
CA ASP A 502 -12.50 -10.93 -17.51
C ASP A 502 -13.17 -10.14 -18.65
N MET A 503 -14.08 -10.80 -19.39
CA MET A 503 -14.96 -10.10 -20.32
C MET A 503 -15.83 -9.07 -19.60
N ALA A 504 -16.46 -9.44 -18.47
CA ALA A 504 -17.31 -8.51 -17.74
C ALA A 504 -16.54 -7.29 -17.23
N ASP A 505 -15.39 -7.47 -16.58
CA ASP A 505 -14.57 -6.35 -16.10
C ASP A 505 -14.00 -5.53 -17.26
N GLY A 506 -13.58 -6.18 -18.35
CA GLY A 506 -13.10 -5.50 -19.54
C GLY A 506 -14.19 -4.65 -20.22
N LEU A 507 -15.44 -5.15 -20.30
CA LEU A 507 -16.58 -4.39 -20.78
C LEU A 507 -16.91 -3.21 -19.86
N LEU A 508 -16.80 -3.39 -18.53
CA LEU A 508 -16.95 -2.30 -17.57
C LEU A 508 -15.86 -1.22 -17.73
N ARG A 509 -14.63 -1.61 -18.10
CA ARG A 509 -13.52 -0.69 -18.42
C ARG A 509 -13.75 0.08 -19.72
N LEU A 510 -14.12 -0.59 -20.80
CA LEU A 510 -14.43 0.06 -22.08
C LEU A 510 -15.60 1.04 -21.95
N LEU A 511 -16.66 0.67 -21.23
CA LEU A 511 -17.76 1.58 -20.91
C LEU A 511 -17.29 2.74 -20.02
N GLY A 512 -16.39 2.48 -19.07
CA GLY A 512 -15.66 3.50 -18.32
C GLY A 512 -15.01 4.53 -19.23
N ASP A 513 -14.22 4.09 -20.23
CA ASP A 513 -13.53 4.96 -21.18
C ASP A 513 -14.50 5.88 -21.97
N LEU A 514 -15.72 5.40 -22.27
CA LEU A 514 -16.80 6.20 -22.87
C LEU A 514 -17.47 7.18 -21.89
N GLY A 515 -17.02 7.23 -20.63
CA GLY A 515 -17.62 7.99 -19.54
C GLY A 515 -18.97 7.42 -19.10
N VAL A 516 -19.14 6.11 -19.16
CA VAL A 516 -20.37 5.38 -18.79
C VAL A 516 -20.12 4.59 -17.50
N VAL A 517 -20.83 4.95 -16.43
CA VAL A 517 -20.81 4.24 -15.15
C VAL A 517 -21.82 3.09 -15.22
N ALA A 518 -21.44 2.03 -15.95
CA ALA A 518 -22.21 0.80 -16.05
C ALA A 518 -22.24 0.06 -14.71
N SER A 519 -23.33 -0.67 -14.43
CA SER A 519 -23.47 -1.52 -13.23
C SER A 519 -23.37 -3.01 -13.59
N MET A 520 -22.82 -3.84 -12.70
CA MET A 520 -22.81 -5.29 -12.88
C MET A 520 -23.73 -6.00 -11.87
N GLN A 521 -24.53 -6.94 -12.36
CA GLN A 521 -25.33 -7.86 -11.54
C GLN A 521 -24.91 -9.31 -11.81
N VAL A 522 -24.51 -10.04 -10.76
CA VAL A 522 -24.10 -11.44 -10.87
C VAL A 522 -25.25 -12.34 -10.42
N GLY A 523 -25.63 -13.31 -11.27
CA GLY A 523 -26.68 -14.28 -10.97
C GLY A 523 -26.43 -15.65 -11.59
N ARG A 524 -27.47 -16.48 -11.65
CA ARG A 524 -27.54 -17.71 -12.44
C ARG A 524 -28.73 -17.61 -13.41
N ALA A 525 -28.65 -18.25 -14.57
CA ALA A 525 -29.84 -18.52 -15.38
C ALA A 525 -30.48 -19.84 -14.92
N VAL A 526 -31.77 -20.01 -15.23
CA VAL A 526 -32.50 -21.27 -14.98
C VAL A 526 -31.85 -22.45 -15.72
N THR A 527 -31.18 -22.19 -16.84
CA THR A 527 -30.59 -23.17 -17.76
C THR A 527 -29.07 -23.30 -17.66
N SER A 528 -28.38 -22.59 -16.76
CA SER A 528 -26.90 -22.58 -16.70
C SER A 528 -26.35 -22.78 -15.28
N THR A 529 -25.35 -23.67 -15.16
CA THR A 529 -24.61 -23.91 -13.92
C THR A 529 -23.58 -22.82 -13.61
N ARG A 530 -23.16 -22.06 -14.63
CA ARG A 530 -22.17 -20.97 -14.50
C ARG A 530 -22.82 -19.69 -13.98
N ARG A 531 -22.03 -18.84 -13.32
CA ARG A 531 -22.45 -17.48 -12.96
C ARG A 531 -22.55 -16.63 -14.23
N ILE A 532 -23.58 -15.80 -14.30
CA ILE A 532 -23.80 -14.85 -15.38
C ILE A 532 -23.60 -13.44 -14.85
N HIS A 533 -22.74 -12.69 -15.51
CA HIS A 533 -22.40 -11.31 -15.27
C HIS A 533 -23.23 -10.44 -16.23
N ARG A 534 -24.26 -9.78 -15.71
CA ARG A 534 -25.11 -8.84 -16.47
C ARG A 534 -24.56 -7.43 -16.32
N ILE A 535 -24.12 -6.82 -17.42
CA ILE A 535 -23.68 -5.43 -17.46
C ILE A 535 -24.88 -4.58 -17.88
N ARG A 536 -25.25 -3.60 -17.05
CA ARG A 536 -26.45 -2.77 -17.22
C ARG A 536 -26.09 -1.30 -17.23
N CYS A 537 -26.40 -0.62 -18.34
CA CYS A 537 -26.32 0.83 -18.48
C CYS A 537 -27.75 1.41 -18.42
N SER A 538 -27.96 2.49 -17.67
CA SER A 538 -29.29 3.05 -17.45
C SER A 538 -29.27 4.57 -17.34
N GLY A 539 -30.43 5.20 -17.54
CA GLY A 539 -30.66 6.64 -17.37
C GLY A 539 -30.11 7.51 -18.51
N ALA A 540 -30.97 8.40 -19.01
CA ALA A 540 -30.80 9.28 -20.18
C ALA A 540 -29.35 9.64 -20.55
N ASP A 541 -28.62 10.37 -19.70
CA ASP A 541 -27.28 10.90 -20.03
C ASP A 541 -26.23 9.82 -20.35
N GLN A 542 -26.36 8.61 -19.80
CA GLN A 542 -25.47 7.49 -20.13
C GLN A 542 -25.91 6.81 -21.44
N LEU A 543 -27.22 6.58 -21.60
CA LEU A 543 -27.76 5.92 -22.78
C LEU A 543 -27.64 6.79 -24.04
N ALA A 544 -27.68 8.12 -23.91
CA ALA A 544 -27.41 9.07 -24.97
C ALA A 544 -25.99 8.90 -25.58
N LYS A 545 -25.02 8.44 -24.78
CA LYS A 545 -23.65 8.13 -25.24
C LYS A 545 -23.53 6.78 -25.94
N LEU A 546 -24.57 5.96 -25.94
CA LEU A 546 -24.59 4.57 -26.42
C LEU A 546 -25.72 4.31 -27.43
N VAL A 547 -26.31 5.37 -28.02
CA VAL A 547 -27.40 5.25 -29.01
C VAL A 547 -26.90 4.59 -30.31
N ASP A 548 -25.62 4.74 -30.61
CA ASP A 548 -24.92 4.02 -31.66
C ASP A 548 -24.94 2.50 -31.45
N LEU A 549 -24.91 2.02 -30.21
CA LEU A 549 -25.03 0.58 -29.89
C LEU A 549 -26.46 0.04 -29.99
N VAL A 550 -27.45 0.87 -30.33
CA VAL A 550 -28.84 0.44 -30.60
C VAL A 550 -28.95 -0.01 -32.05
N PRO A 551 -29.60 -1.15 -32.36
CA PRO A 551 -30.01 -1.50 -33.72
C PRO A 551 -30.75 -0.36 -34.42
N GLU A 552 -30.49 -0.14 -35.71
CA GLU A 552 -30.97 1.06 -36.42
C GLU A 552 -32.51 1.20 -36.42
N SER A 553 -33.23 0.07 -36.44
CA SER A 553 -34.69 0.01 -36.30
C SER A 553 -35.20 0.70 -35.03
N ASP A 554 -34.45 0.59 -33.95
CA ASP A 554 -34.89 0.90 -32.58
C ASP A 554 -34.35 2.25 -32.11
N ARG A 555 -33.30 2.80 -32.77
CA ARG A 555 -32.68 4.11 -32.47
C ARG A 555 -33.72 5.23 -32.30
N LYS A 556 -34.72 5.30 -33.18
CA LYS A 556 -35.79 6.33 -33.12
C LYS A 556 -36.66 6.19 -31.87
N LEU A 557 -36.97 4.96 -31.46
CA LEU A 557 -37.75 4.68 -30.24
C LEU A 557 -36.92 4.99 -28.99
N VAL A 558 -35.66 4.53 -28.95
CA VAL A 558 -34.72 4.79 -27.84
C VAL A 558 -34.51 6.29 -27.63
N LEU A 559 -34.23 7.06 -28.69
CA LEU A 559 -34.08 8.52 -28.61
C LEU A 559 -35.35 9.22 -28.10
N ARG A 560 -36.54 8.73 -28.46
CA ARG A 560 -37.81 9.25 -27.93
C ARG A 560 -37.97 8.93 -26.45
N LEU A 561 -37.64 7.71 -26.01
CA LEU A 561 -37.72 7.29 -24.60
C LEU A 561 -36.71 8.04 -23.72
N ILE A 562 -35.49 8.29 -24.20
CA ILE A 562 -34.48 9.11 -23.51
C ILE A 562 -35.01 10.52 -23.24
N LYS A 563 -35.63 11.16 -24.25
CA LYS A 563 -36.24 12.50 -24.11
C LYS A 563 -37.45 12.55 -23.16
N LEU A 564 -38.07 11.42 -22.87
CA LEU A 564 -39.23 11.31 -21.96
C LEU A 564 -38.83 10.97 -20.51
N GLN A 565 -37.55 10.76 -20.22
CA GLN A 565 -37.07 10.58 -18.83
C GLN A 565 -36.93 11.95 -18.13
N PRO A 566 -37.36 12.07 -16.86
CA PRO A 566 -37.22 13.31 -16.12
C PRO A 566 -35.73 13.67 -15.89
N PRO A 567 -35.33 14.94 -16.04
CA PRO A 567 -33.93 15.34 -15.89
C PRO A 567 -33.45 15.29 -14.43
N ARG A 568 -32.19 14.90 -14.26
CA ARG A 568 -31.35 15.09 -13.06
C ARG A 568 -32.01 14.81 -11.70
N ILE A 569 -32.20 13.53 -11.37
CA ILE A 569 -32.13 13.08 -9.97
C ILE A 569 -30.73 12.54 -9.71
N ALA A 570 -30.09 12.97 -8.62
CA ALA A 570 -28.78 12.45 -8.22
C ALA A 570 -28.85 10.93 -8.04
N ARG A 571 -28.06 10.19 -8.83
CA ARG A 571 -28.19 8.73 -8.91
C ARG A 571 -27.71 8.09 -7.60
N PRO A 572 -28.53 7.32 -6.88
CA PRO A 572 -28.21 6.86 -5.53
C PRO A 572 -27.06 5.84 -5.44
N GLY A 573 -26.46 5.43 -6.56
CA GLY A 573 -25.35 4.47 -6.58
C GLY A 573 -23.99 5.00 -7.00
N TYR A 574 -23.91 6.19 -7.59
CA TYR A 574 -22.62 6.82 -7.91
C TYR A 574 -22.74 8.36 -8.01
N ARG A 575 -21.65 9.08 -7.76
CA ARG A 575 -21.55 10.54 -7.93
C ARG A 575 -20.38 10.88 -8.83
N LEU A 576 -20.61 11.67 -9.89
CA LEU A 576 -19.53 12.23 -10.69
C LEU A 576 -18.95 13.45 -9.97
N ASP A 577 -17.64 13.66 -10.07
CA ASP A 577 -16.95 14.87 -9.60
C ASP A 577 -16.60 15.86 -10.73
N GLY A 578 -16.76 15.44 -11.99
CA GLY A 578 -16.45 16.26 -13.16
C GLY A 578 -15.00 16.18 -13.65
N ARG A 579 -14.12 15.43 -12.96
CA ARG A 579 -12.70 15.26 -13.31
C ARG A 579 -12.37 13.95 -14.02
N GLY A 580 -13.38 13.27 -14.58
CA GLY A 580 -13.21 11.94 -15.19
C GLY A 580 -13.33 10.78 -14.21
N THR A 581 -13.76 11.03 -12.97
CA THR A 581 -13.91 10.03 -11.91
C THR A 581 -15.37 9.92 -11.43
N ALA A 582 -15.79 8.71 -11.07
CA ALA A 582 -17.06 8.45 -10.42
C ALA A 582 -16.83 7.85 -9.03
N TRP A 583 -17.44 8.43 -8.01
CA TRP A 583 -17.43 7.87 -6.66
C TRP A 583 -18.54 6.86 -6.52
N VAL A 584 -18.22 5.64 -6.09
CA VAL A 584 -19.16 4.52 -5.92
C VAL A 584 -19.23 4.08 -4.47
N ARG A 585 -20.44 4.00 -3.91
CA ARG A 585 -20.66 3.63 -2.51
C ARG A 585 -20.31 2.16 -2.26
N VAL A 586 -19.60 1.86 -1.17
CA VAL A 586 -19.40 0.49 -0.66
C VAL A 586 -20.75 -0.07 -0.22
N MET A 587 -20.99 -1.36 -0.49
CA MET A 587 -22.28 -2.02 -0.22
C MET A 587 -22.17 -3.22 0.71
N ASP A 588 -21.05 -3.94 0.66
CA ASP A 588 -20.88 -5.26 1.23
C ASP A 588 -19.38 -5.57 1.26
N ILE A 589 -18.89 -6.15 2.35
CA ILE A 589 -17.49 -6.54 2.53
C ILE A 589 -17.51 -7.96 3.06
N LYS A 590 -17.21 -8.93 2.18
CA LYS A 590 -17.27 -10.35 2.56
C LYS A 590 -15.89 -10.88 2.90
N ARG A 591 -15.69 -11.21 4.18
CA ARG A 591 -14.60 -12.07 4.63
C ARG A 591 -14.72 -13.43 3.93
N ARG A 592 -13.60 -13.94 3.42
CA ARG A 592 -13.46 -15.30 2.89
C ARG A 592 -12.10 -15.86 3.30
N PRO A 593 -12.00 -17.14 3.66
CA PRO A 593 -10.72 -17.84 3.68
C PRO A 593 -10.08 -17.82 2.29
N PHE A 594 -8.78 -17.59 2.24
CA PHE A 594 -7.96 -17.63 1.04
C PHE A 594 -6.53 -17.98 1.43
N ALA A 595 -6.02 -19.05 0.83
CA ALA A 595 -4.60 -19.42 0.85
C ALA A 595 -4.05 -19.20 -0.56
N GLY A 596 -3.08 -18.32 -0.71
CA GLY A 596 -2.47 -18.02 -2.01
C GLY A 596 -1.55 -16.80 -2.00
N PRO A 597 -0.84 -16.54 -3.11
CA PRO A 597 -0.03 -15.35 -3.21
C PRO A 597 -0.91 -14.09 -3.29
N VAL A 598 -0.50 -13.07 -2.54
CA VAL A 598 -0.97 -11.70 -2.61
C VAL A 598 0.16 -10.78 -3.09
N TYR A 599 -0.20 -9.68 -3.71
CA TYR A 599 0.66 -8.84 -4.53
C TYR A 599 0.35 -7.36 -4.27
N SER A 600 1.30 -6.47 -4.54
CA SER A 600 1.03 -5.04 -4.68
C SER A 600 1.89 -4.45 -5.79
N LEU A 601 1.50 -3.28 -6.30
CA LEU A 601 2.27 -2.52 -7.27
C LEU A 601 2.56 -1.14 -6.68
N GLU A 602 3.84 -0.76 -6.68
CA GLU A 602 4.32 0.56 -6.28
C GLU A 602 4.35 1.47 -7.52
N VAL A 603 3.69 2.62 -7.44
CA VAL A 603 3.44 3.51 -8.58
C VAL A 603 3.79 4.95 -8.22
N PRO A 604 5.06 5.37 -8.28
CA PRO A 604 5.47 6.67 -7.77
C PRO A 604 4.68 7.84 -8.38
N GLY A 605 4.32 8.82 -7.54
CA GLY A 605 3.58 10.03 -7.89
C GLY A 605 2.05 9.88 -7.94
N ALA A 606 1.51 8.67 -8.10
CA ALA A 606 0.07 8.40 -7.98
C ALA A 606 -0.26 7.46 -6.83
N HIS A 607 0.58 6.44 -6.63
CA HIS A 607 0.58 5.41 -5.57
C HIS A 607 -0.74 4.64 -5.41
N THR A 608 -1.67 4.90 -6.32
CA THR A 608 -2.80 4.06 -6.62
C THR A 608 -2.61 3.34 -7.95
N PHE A 609 -3.30 2.23 -8.11
CA PHE A 609 -3.50 1.59 -9.41
C PHE A 609 -4.97 1.24 -9.64
N VAL A 610 -5.32 1.08 -10.90
CA VAL A 610 -6.68 0.87 -11.37
C VAL A 610 -6.84 -0.60 -11.75
N THR A 611 -7.63 -1.31 -10.96
CA THR A 611 -8.10 -2.67 -11.31
C THR A 611 -8.89 -2.62 -12.62
N THR A 612 -8.96 -3.71 -13.40
CA THR A 612 -9.70 -3.74 -14.67
C THR A 612 -11.16 -3.31 -14.51
N GLY A 613 -11.80 -3.66 -13.40
CA GLY A 613 -13.15 -3.19 -13.08
C GLY A 613 -13.28 -1.66 -12.92
N GLY A 614 -12.18 -0.91 -12.95
CA GLY A 614 -12.10 0.53 -12.81
C GLY A 614 -11.99 1.01 -11.36
N LEU A 615 -11.93 0.12 -10.37
CA LEU A 615 -11.83 0.50 -8.95
C LEU A 615 -10.36 0.81 -8.60
N VAL A 616 -10.15 1.85 -7.82
CA VAL A 616 -8.83 2.37 -7.40
C VAL A 616 -8.42 1.80 -6.03
N THR A 617 -7.14 1.44 -5.88
CA THR A 617 -6.51 0.77 -4.70
C THR A 617 -5.09 1.29 -4.44
N HIS A 618 -4.47 1.04 -3.26
CA HIS A 618 -3.28 1.75 -2.73
C HIS A 618 -2.12 0.80 -2.29
N ASN A 619 -0.89 1.30 -2.14
CA ASN A 619 0.35 0.58 -1.73
C ASN A 619 0.61 0.49 -0.18
N CYS A 620 1.73 -0.10 0.30
CA CYS A 620 1.82 -0.63 1.68
C CYS A 620 3.17 -0.54 2.47
N PHE A 621 3.16 0.19 3.60
CA PHE A 621 3.93 0.04 4.86
C PHE A 621 5.39 0.51 5.09
N PRO A 622 6.14 1.18 4.21
CA PRO A 622 7.48 1.61 4.59
C PRO A 622 7.48 2.94 5.36
N LYS A 623 6.28 3.49 5.68
CA LYS A 623 5.91 4.81 6.22
C LYS A 623 7.02 5.83 6.49
N ASP A 624 7.96 5.61 7.40
CA ASP A 624 8.98 6.62 7.71
C ASP A 624 10.13 6.58 6.68
N VAL A 625 10.54 5.39 6.23
CA VAL A 625 11.51 5.21 5.15
C VAL A 625 10.87 5.56 3.79
N ALA A 626 9.60 5.17 3.58
CA ALA A 626 8.79 5.60 2.44
C ALA A 626 8.60 7.10 2.41
N ALA A 627 8.14 7.74 3.49
CA ALA A 627 7.90 9.18 3.47
C ALA A 627 9.21 9.98 3.34
N LEU A 628 10.36 9.47 3.79
CA LEU A 628 11.65 10.07 3.44
C LEU A 628 12.00 9.84 1.96
N ALA A 629 11.73 8.66 1.41
CA ALA A 629 11.99 8.36 0.00
C ALA A 629 11.10 9.19 -0.94
N ALA A 630 9.78 9.21 -0.70
CA ALA A 630 8.80 10.03 -1.38
C ALA A 630 9.07 11.53 -1.21
N LEU A 631 9.55 11.98 -0.04
CA LEU A 631 10.01 13.37 0.14
C LEU A 631 11.20 13.68 -0.76
N ALA A 632 12.17 12.77 -0.86
CA ALA A 632 13.33 12.94 -1.72
C ALA A 632 12.94 12.96 -3.21
N GLU A 633 12.04 12.06 -3.62
CA GLU A 633 11.52 11.97 -4.99
C GLU A 633 10.67 13.21 -5.35
N ARG A 634 9.95 13.81 -4.39
CA ARG A 634 9.29 15.12 -4.55
C ARG A 634 10.24 16.31 -4.72
N PHE A 635 11.54 16.13 -4.46
CA PHE A 635 12.61 17.09 -4.77
C PHE A 635 13.50 16.59 -5.93
N ASP A 636 12.95 15.75 -6.82
CA ASP A 636 13.62 15.17 -8.00
C ASP A 636 14.91 14.38 -7.66
N TYR A 637 15.00 13.80 -6.46
CA TYR A 637 16.14 12.98 -6.01
C TYR A 637 15.74 11.51 -5.77
N HIS A 638 16.46 10.58 -6.40
CA HIS A 638 16.22 9.15 -6.21
C HIS A 638 17.07 8.56 -5.06
N PRO A 639 16.44 8.00 -4.00
CA PRO A 639 17.14 7.58 -2.78
C PRO A 639 17.50 6.09 -2.79
N GLU A 640 18.46 5.69 -3.64
CA GLU A 640 18.88 4.30 -3.88
C GLU A 640 19.03 3.44 -2.61
N LEU A 641 19.71 3.97 -1.59
CA LEU A 641 19.95 3.25 -0.33
C LEU A 641 18.65 2.94 0.43
N LEU A 642 17.68 3.86 0.43
CA LEU A 642 16.43 3.65 1.18
C LEU A 642 15.62 2.51 0.53
N HIS A 643 15.59 2.46 -0.80
CA HIS A 643 14.94 1.38 -1.56
C HIS A 643 15.59 0.01 -1.29
N ALA A 644 16.91 -0.09 -1.36
CA ALA A 644 17.63 -1.33 -1.06
C ALA A 644 17.37 -1.83 0.39
N VAL A 645 17.30 -0.93 1.35
CA VAL A 645 17.00 -1.25 2.76
C VAL A 645 15.62 -1.87 2.93
N MET A 646 14.61 -1.38 2.21
CA MET A 646 13.25 -1.91 2.22
C MET A 646 13.18 -3.31 1.58
N ASP A 647 13.89 -3.50 0.45
CA ASP A 647 13.95 -4.79 -0.26
C ASP A 647 14.58 -5.90 0.58
N ILE A 648 15.79 -5.68 1.11
CA ILE A 648 16.52 -6.67 1.92
C ILE A 648 15.66 -7.14 3.11
N ASN A 649 14.98 -6.20 3.76
CA ASN A 649 14.17 -6.47 4.92
C ASN A 649 12.91 -7.31 4.61
N ARG A 650 12.22 -7.03 3.48
CA ARG A 650 11.06 -7.83 3.04
C ARG A 650 11.45 -9.29 2.87
N ASP A 651 12.56 -9.52 2.17
CA ASP A 651 13.03 -10.86 1.85
C ASP A 651 13.48 -11.63 3.11
N GLN A 652 13.91 -10.91 4.16
CA GLN A 652 14.45 -11.51 5.38
C GLN A 652 13.44 -12.32 6.20
N ARG A 653 12.14 -11.97 6.20
CA ARG A 653 11.12 -12.66 7.02
C ARG A 653 10.96 -14.14 6.67
N MET A 654 11.11 -14.48 5.38
CA MET A 654 10.85 -15.84 4.89
C MET A 654 11.96 -16.84 5.28
N LEU A 655 13.13 -16.35 5.71
CA LEU A 655 14.28 -17.18 6.07
C LEU A 655 14.00 -18.19 7.20
N ALA A 656 13.07 -17.87 8.12
CA ALA A 656 12.62 -18.81 9.14
C ALA A 656 11.85 -20.02 8.55
N ILE A 657 11.06 -19.81 7.50
CA ILE A 657 10.29 -20.85 6.81
C ILE A 657 11.23 -21.78 6.03
N ASP A 658 12.23 -21.22 5.36
CA ASP A 658 13.19 -22.00 4.58
C ASP A 658 14.04 -22.89 5.52
N LYS A 659 14.55 -22.33 6.62
CA LYS A 659 15.23 -23.12 7.67
C LYS A 659 14.35 -24.23 8.28
N LEU A 660 13.06 -24.01 8.43
CA LEU A 660 12.12 -25.06 8.88
C LEU A 660 11.96 -26.17 7.83
N ARG A 661 11.90 -25.84 6.54
CA ARG A 661 11.84 -26.82 5.45
C ARG A 661 13.10 -27.68 5.43
N ASP A 662 14.27 -27.05 5.52
CA ASP A 662 15.57 -27.73 5.56
C ASP A 662 15.69 -28.69 6.76
N CYS A 663 15.05 -28.39 7.89
CA CYS A 663 15.09 -29.22 9.11
C CYS A 663 13.99 -30.30 9.20
N LEU A 664 12.89 -30.21 8.43
CA LEU A 664 11.70 -31.06 8.60
C LEU A 664 11.27 -31.80 7.32
N ASP A 665 11.90 -31.53 6.19
CA ASP A 665 11.57 -31.95 4.81
C ASP A 665 10.23 -31.43 4.28
N SER A 666 9.20 -31.43 5.13
CA SER A 666 7.85 -30.95 4.86
C SER A 666 7.19 -30.42 6.13
N LEU A 667 6.42 -29.34 5.96
CA LEU A 667 5.66 -28.66 7.00
C LEU A 667 4.25 -29.24 7.19
N ASN A 668 3.73 -29.98 6.20
CA ASN A 668 2.38 -30.51 6.22
C ASN A 668 2.20 -31.55 7.34
N GLY A 669 1.21 -31.35 8.21
CA GLY A 669 0.94 -32.18 9.38
C GLY A 669 1.94 -32.02 10.54
N ARG A 670 2.91 -31.11 10.45
CA ARG A 670 3.84 -30.79 11.55
C ARG A 670 3.18 -29.91 12.59
N VAL A 671 3.55 -30.08 13.85
CA VAL A 671 3.19 -29.13 14.91
C VAL A 671 4.34 -28.13 15.08
N ILE A 672 4.12 -26.86 14.76
CA ILE A 672 5.14 -25.81 14.82
C ILE A 672 4.74 -24.79 15.89
N GLY A 673 5.63 -24.56 16.84
CA GLY A 673 5.40 -23.58 17.91
C GLY A 673 6.09 -22.25 17.64
N LEU A 674 5.40 -21.14 17.84
CA LEU A 674 5.92 -19.78 17.79
C LEU A 674 6.08 -19.21 19.20
N LEU A 675 7.28 -18.77 19.52
CA LEU A 675 7.60 -18.07 20.75
C LEU A 675 7.74 -16.57 20.43
N GLY A 676 6.77 -15.79 20.89
CA GLY A 676 6.65 -14.38 20.58
C GLY A 676 5.78 -14.11 19.35
N LEU A 677 4.95 -13.08 19.47
CA LEU A 677 4.02 -12.60 18.45
C LEU A 677 4.15 -11.09 18.21
N ALA A 678 4.40 -10.28 19.24
CA ALA A 678 4.65 -8.84 19.07
C ALA A 678 5.80 -8.56 18.10
N PHE A 679 5.81 -7.43 17.38
CA PHE A 679 6.88 -7.16 16.40
C PHE A 679 8.28 -7.02 17.03
N LYS A 680 8.30 -6.72 18.34
CA LYS A 680 9.45 -6.70 19.25
C LYS A 680 8.96 -6.95 20.69
N PRO A 681 9.82 -7.19 21.68
CA PRO A 681 9.41 -7.37 23.06
C PRO A 681 8.72 -6.14 23.66
N ASN A 682 7.99 -6.35 24.76
CA ASN A 682 7.37 -5.33 25.61
C ASN A 682 6.25 -4.48 24.97
N THR A 683 5.71 -4.85 23.81
CA THR A 683 4.52 -4.20 23.21
C THR A 683 3.43 -5.22 22.89
N ASP A 684 2.17 -4.77 22.82
CA ASP A 684 1.03 -5.54 22.30
C ASP A 684 0.79 -5.25 20.80
N ASP A 685 1.71 -4.54 20.14
CA ASP A 685 1.59 -4.20 18.73
C ASP A 685 2.02 -5.34 17.79
N LEU A 686 1.17 -5.56 16.80
CA LEU A 686 1.25 -6.60 15.78
C LEU A 686 1.24 -6.04 14.36
N ARG A 687 1.27 -4.71 14.21
CA ARG A 687 1.55 -4.04 12.94
C ARG A 687 2.88 -4.57 12.40
N GLU A 688 2.76 -5.49 11.45
CA GLU A 688 3.88 -6.06 10.69
C GLU A 688 4.90 -6.80 11.54
N ALA A 689 4.41 -7.44 12.60
CA ALA A 689 5.17 -8.46 13.29
C ALA A 689 5.45 -9.64 12.33
N PRO A 690 6.72 -10.05 12.14
CA PRO A 690 7.06 -11.20 11.30
C PRO A 690 6.35 -12.50 11.72
N SER A 691 5.93 -12.60 12.99
CA SER A 691 5.12 -13.69 13.54
C SER A 691 3.81 -13.92 12.78
N ILE A 692 3.15 -12.86 12.32
CA ILE A 692 1.84 -12.91 11.67
C ILE A 692 2.02 -13.51 10.27
N ASP A 693 3.05 -13.12 9.53
CA ASP A 693 3.34 -13.73 8.23
C ASP A 693 3.86 -15.17 8.38
N ILE A 694 4.75 -15.42 9.34
CA ILE A 694 5.28 -16.77 9.62
C ILE A 694 4.13 -17.71 10.00
N ALA A 695 3.24 -17.32 10.91
CA ALA A 695 2.08 -18.11 11.32
C ALA A 695 1.19 -18.45 10.12
N LYS A 696 0.85 -17.46 9.30
CA LYS A 696 0.03 -17.65 8.09
C LYS A 696 0.71 -18.61 7.11
N VAL A 697 2.00 -18.43 6.81
CA VAL A 697 2.74 -19.31 5.88
C VAL A 697 2.82 -20.75 6.39
N LEU A 698 2.95 -20.95 7.70
CA LEU A 698 2.97 -22.28 8.31
C LEU A 698 1.61 -22.97 8.23
N LEU A 699 0.52 -22.26 8.57
CA LEU A 699 -0.85 -22.76 8.40
C LEU A 699 -1.12 -23.14 6.93
N ALA A 700 -0.72 -22.28 5.99
CA ALA A 700 -0.87 -22.50 4.55
C ALA A 700 -0.15 -23.76 4.05
N ALA A 701 1.00 -24.06 4.66
CA ALA A 701 1.79 -25.26 4.37
C ALA A 701 1.25 -26.53 5.03
N GLY A 702 0.10 -26.46 5.71
CA GLY A 702 -0.56 -27.57 6.39
C GLY A 702 -0.02 -27.87 7.80
N ALA A 703 0.76 -26.96 8.40
CA ALA A 703 1.23 -27.12 9.77
C ALA A 703 0.13 -26.75 10.79
N GLN A 704 0.14 -27.40 11.94
CA GLN A 704 -0.61 -26.97 13.12
C GLN A 704 0.25 -25.96 13.89
N VAL A 705 -0.14 -24.69 13.90
CA VAL A 705 0.62 -23.63 14.56
C VAL A 705 0.11 -23.42 15.98
N ARG A 706 1.03 -23.40 16.94
CA ARG A 706 0.79 -22.94 18.32
C ARG A 706 1.56 -21.66 18.58
N ALA A 707 1.02 -20.77 19.39
CA ALA A 707 1.75 -19.57 19.77
C ALA A 707 1.51 -19.16 21.22
N PHE A 708 2.53 -18.53 21.79
CA PHE A 708 2.46 -17.80 23.04
C PHE A 708 3.25 -16.49 22.91
N ASP A 709 2.66 -15.41 23.41
CA ASP A 709 3.27 -14.10 23.61
C ASP A 709 2.76 -13.53 24.95
N PRO A 710 3.59 -12.80 25.72
CA PRO A 710 3.16 -12.29 27.02
C PRO A 710 2.11 -11.16 26.97
N ALA A 711 2.00 -10.43 25.86
CA ALA A 711 1.16 -9.22 25.77
C ALA A 711 0.22 -9.19 24.55
N ALA A 712 0.64 -9.72 23.40
CA ALA A 712 -0.05 -9.52 22.13
C ALA A 712 -1.17 -10.54 21.80
N MET A 713 -1.48 -11.47 22.71
CA MET A 713 -2.32 -12.64 22.43
C MET A 713 -3.74 -12.30 21.94
N GLU A 714 -4.44 -11.38 22.61
CA GLU A 714 -5.82 -11.01 22.24
C GLU A 714 -5.89 -10.40 20.84
N ARG A 715 -4.96 -9.47 20.54
CA ARG A 715 -4.86 -8.84 19.22
C ARG A 715 -4.41 -9.84 18.15
N ALA A 716 -3.54 -10.79 18.49
CA ALA A 716 -3.08 -11.81 17.55
C ALA A 716 -4.22 -12.76 17.20
N GLN A 717 -5.00 -13.18 18.19
CA GLN A 717 -6.18 -14.03 17.99
C GLN A 717 -7.23 -13.37 17.07
N ALA A 718 -7.34 -12.05 17.10
CA ALA A 718 -8.18 -11.30 16.16
C ALA A 718 -7.61 -11.23 14.72
N LEU A 719 -6.30 -11.41 14.54
CA LEU A 719 -5.60 -11.33 13.24
C LEU A 719 -5.37 -12.70 12.58
N VAL A 720 -5.13 -13.76 13.36
CA VAL A 720 -4.85 -15.13 12.89
C VAL A 720 -5.54 -16.17 13.78
N PRO A 721 -6.89 -16.27 13.75
CA PRO A 721 -7.66 -17.06 14.71
C PRO A 721 -7.40 -18.58 14.66
N ASP A 722 -6.85 -19.09 13.56
CA ASP A 722 -6.55 -20.51 13.35
C ASP A 722 -5.26 -20.99 14.07
N VAL A 723 -4.47 -20.07 14.63
CA VAL A 723 -3.37 -20.41 15.54
C VAL A 723 -3.93 -20.89 16.88
N GLN A 724 -3.39 -21.98 17.42
CA GLN A 724 -3.70 -22.41 18.77
C GLN A 724 -2.91 -21.57 19.79
N TYR A 725 -3.57 -20.55 20.32
CA TYR A 725 -3.06 -19.73 21.43
C TYR A 725 -3.05 -20.53 22.74
N VAL A 726 -1.89 -20.60 23.39
CA VAL A 726 -1.65 -21.38 24.62
C VAL A 726 -1.01 -20.52 25.71
N LYS A 727 -0.89 -21.03 26.93
CA LYS A 727 -0.61 -20.21 28.12
C LYS A 727 0.87 -19.93 28.40
N ASP A 728 1.77 -20.79 27.92
CA ASP A 728 3.20 -20.64 28.12
C ASP A 728 4.02 -21.34 27.02
N ALA A 729 5.34 -21.09 27.01
CA ALA A 729 6.28 -21.68 26.06
C ALA A 729 6.37 -23.22 26.09
N TYR A 730 6.02 -23.86 27.21
CA TYR A 730 6.05 -25.32 27.34
C TYR A 730 4.77 -25.97 26.77
N GLU A 731 3.60 -25.31 26.89
CA GLU A 731 2.39 -25.68 26.16
C GLU A 731 2.58 -25.54 24.63
N VAL A 732 3.30 -24.49 24.18
CA VAL A 732 3.70 -24.32 22.77
C VAL A 732 4.54 -25.53 22.30
N ALA A 733 5.52 -25.95 23.11
CA ALA A 733 6.45 -27.02 22.79
C ALA A 733 5.87 -28.45 22.86
N SER A 734 4.73 -28.64 23.56
CA SER A 734 4.18 -29.97 23.85
C SER A 734 3.79 -30.77 22.61
N GLY A 735 4.59 -31.77 22.24
CA GLY A 735 4.43 -32.56 21.02
C GLY A 735 4.83 -31.84 19.72
N ALA A 736 5.50 -30.68 19.81
CA ALA A 736 5.95 -29.91 18.65
C ALA A 736 7.06 -30.64 17.87
N ASP A 737 7.01 -30.55 16.54
CA ASP A 737 8.06 -30.97 15.60
C ASP A 737 9.17 -29.90 15.49
N ALA A 738 8.85 -28.62 15.74
CA ALA A 738 9.84 -27.53 15.86
C ALA A 738 9.31 -26.34 16.66
N LEU A 739 10.22 -25.53 17.19
CA LEU A 739 9.97 -24.18 17.71
C LEU A 739 10.63 -23.13 16.83
N VAL A 740 9.98 -21.98 16.68
CA VAL A 740 10.54 -20.75 16.12
C VAL A 740 10.49 -19.66 17.18
N LEU A 741 11.63 -19.11 17.56
CA LEU A 741 11.67 -17.87 18.33
C LEU A 741 11.54 -16.70 17.36
N VAL A 742 10.45 -15.95 17.48
CA VAL A 742 10.13 -14.81 16.61
C VAL A 742 10.36 -13.48 17.32
N THR A 743 10.15 -13.42 18.64
CA THR A 743 10.28 -12.19 19.42
C THR A 743 10.96 -12.48 20.75
N GLU A 744 12.06 -11.79 21.02
CA GLU A 744 13.05 -12.09 22.06
C GLU A 744 12.70 -11.60 23.48
N TRP A 745 11.45 -11.87 23.90
CA TRP A 745 10.96 -11.61 25.25
C TRP A 745 11.88 -12.23 26.31
N ASN A 746 12.07 -11.53 27.43
CA ASN A 746 12.99 -11.97 28.50
C ASN A 746 12.62 -13.34 29.10
N GLU A 747 11.32 -13.68 29.11
CA GLU A 747 10.83 -15.00 29.53
C GLU A 747 11.43 -16.14 28.71
N PHE A 748 11.72 -15.92 27.42
CA PHE A 748 12.32 -16.92 26.55
C PHE A 748 13.84 -17.08 26.76
N ARG A 749 14.52 -16.08 27.33
CA ARG A 749 15.98 -16.15 27.61
C ARG A 749 16.35 -17.20 28.67
N HIS A 750 15.39 -17.65 29.47
CA HIS A 750 15.62 -18.49 30.65
C HIS A 750 14.73 -19.77 30.65
N LEU A 751 14.40 -20.30 29.47
CA LEU A 751 13.63 -21.54 29.36
C LEU A 751 14.41 -22.77 29.82
N ASP A 752 13.71 -23.72 30.46
CA ASP A 752 14.23 -25.04 30.76
C ASP A 752 14.25 -25.90 29.48
N PHE A 753 15.40 -25.91 28.80
CA PHE A 753 15.60 -26.69 27.58
C PHE A 753 15.51 -28.20 27.79
N ALA A 754 15.80 -28.71 28.99
CA ALA A 754 15.63 -30.13 29.28
C ALA A 754 14.14 -30.49 29.30
N ARG A 755 13.31 -29.67 29.96
CA ARG A 755 11.85 -29.78 29.93
C ARG A 755 11.27 -29.59 28.53
N LEU A 756 11.72 -28.58 27.77
CA LEU A 756 11.29 -28.40 26.37
C LEU A 756 11.58 -29.66 25.54
N LYS A 757 12.81 -30.19 25.60
CA LYS A 757 13.20 -31.39 24.87
C LYS A 757 12.38 -32.63 25.24
N GLN A 758 12.00 -32.78 26.50
CA GLN A 758 11.16 -33.88 26.98
C GLN A 758 9.72 -33.81 26.45
N VAL A 759 9.16 -32.62 26.28
CA VAL A 759 7.77 -32.46 25.79
C VAL A 759 7.68 -32.42 24.27
N MET A 760 8.73 -31.98 23.56
CA MET A 760 8.76 -31.93 22.09
C MET A 760 8.81 -33.31 21.43
N ARG A 761 8.25 -33.42 20.22
CA ARG A 761 8.35 -34.62 19.38
C ARG A 761 9.70 -34.71 18.67
N ARG A 762 10.24 -33.57 18.23
CA ARG A 762 11.57 -33.43 17.61
C ARG A 762 12.19 -32.14 18.15
N PRO A 763 13.42 -32.15 18.70
CA PRO A 763 14.01 -30.96 19.30
C PRO A 763 14.63 -30.03 18.24
N VAL A 764 13.81 -29.46 17.35
CA VAL A 764 14.24 -28.46 16.37
C VAL A 764 13.95 -27.07 16.91
N MET A 765 14.95 -26.18 16.89
CA MET A 765 14.82 -24.78 17.30
C MET A 765 15.37 -23.86 16.20
N ILE A 766 14.49 -23.03 15.64
CA ILE A 766 14.85 -21.94 14.73
C ILE A 766 14.82 -20.64 15.53
N ASP A 767 15.99 -20.05 15.77
CA ASP A 767 16.13 -18.82 16.53
C ASP A 767 16.22 -17.62 15.57
N GLY A 768 15.09 -16.94 15.36
CA GLY A 768 15.00 -15.76 14.51
C GLY A 768 15.65 -14.50 15.08
N ARG A 769 16.25 -14.57 16.29
CA ARG A 769 16.79 -13.43 17.05
C ARG A 769 18.17 -13.68 17.67
N ASN A 770 18.79 -14.84 17.42
CA ASN A 770 20.14 -15.22 17.86
C ASN A 770 20.41 -15.04 19.36
N ILE A 771 19.41 -15.25 20.23
CA ILE A 771 19.58 -15.11 21.68
C ILE A 771 20.24 -16.32 22.33
N TYR A 772 20.15 -17.50 21.71
CA TYR A 772 20.76 -18.72 22.23
C TYR A 772 22.16 -18.95 21.62
N ASP A 773 22.94 -19.82 22.27
CA ASP A 773 24.24 -20.25 21.78
C ASP A 773 24.12 -21.57 20.99
N PRO A 774 24.64 -21.66 19.75
CA PRO A 774 24.53 -22.86 18.93
C PRO A 774 25.22 -24.09 19.52
N GLU A 775 26.39 -23.94 20.15
CA GLU A 775 27.13 -25.07 20.73
C GLU A 775 26.40 -25.60 21.96
N VAL A 776 25.89 -24.72 22.82
CA VAL A 776 25.07 -25.11 23.98
C VAL A 776 23.80 -25.83 23.53
N MET A 777 23.07 -25.29 22.55
CA MET A 777 21.84 -25.91 22.04
C MET A 777 22.09 -27.26 21.37
N ARG A 778 23.16 -27.37 20.57
CA ARG A 778 23.59 -28.65 19.97
C ARG A 778 24.08 -29.65 21.02
N GLY A 779 24.76 -29.20 22.08
CA GLY A 779 25.18 -30.03 23.22
C GLY A 779 24.02 -30.55 24.07
N LEU A 780 22.95 -29.76 24.22
CA LEU A 780 21.66 -30.20 24.77
C LEU A 780 20.90 -31.13 23.80
N GLY A 781 21.40 -31.32 22.58
CA GLY A 781 20.86 -32.20 21.56
C GLY A 781 19.59 -31.67 20.89
N PHE A 782 19.56 -30.36 20.62
CA PHE A 782 18.64 -29.74 19.66
C PHE A 782 19.29 -29.63 18.28
N THR A 783 18.49 -29.76 17.23
CA THR A 783 18.84 -29.24 15.90
C THR A 783 18.59 -27.73 15.93
N TYR A 784 19.66 -26.95 16.03
CA TYR A 784 19.61 -25.50 16.12
C TYR A 784 19.90 -24.82 14.78
N ARG A 785 19.19 -23.74 14.49
CA ARG A 785 19.46 -22.81 13.38
C ARG A 785 19.24 -21.38 13.83
N GLY A 786 20.28 -20.55 13.82
CA GLY A 786 20.17 -19.10 13.97
C GLY A 786 20.01 -18.39 12.63
N ILE A 787 20.07 -17.06 12.67
CA ILE A 787 20.18 -16.19 11.49
C ILE A 787 21.64 -15.76 11.36
N GLY A 788 22.32 -16.19 10.31
CA GLY A 788 23.75 -15.95 10.11
C GLY A 788 24.68 -16.85 10.91
N ARG A 789 24.16 -17.91 11.57
CA ARG A 789 24.93 -18.86 12.39
C ARG A 789 24.22 -20.21 12.52
N GLU A 790 25.00 -21.30 12.53
CA GLU A 790 24.55 -22.70 12.70
C GLU A 790 25.06 -23.33 14.00
#